data_AF-A0AB37G6K4-F1
#
_entry.id   AF-A0AB37G6K4-F1
#
_cell.length_a   1.000
_cell.length_b   1.000
_cell.length_c   1.000
_cell.angle_alpha   90.00
_cell.angle_beta   90.00
_cell.angle_gamma   90.00
#
_symmetry.space_group_name_H-M   'P 1'
#
loop_
_entity.id
_entity.type
_entity.pdbx_description
1 polymer ?
#
loop_
_entity_poly.entity_id
_entity_poly.type
_entity_poly.pdbx_seq_one_letter_code
_entity_poly.pdbx_strand_id
1 'polypeptide(L)'
;MLGWLGSDYARTPLNIVVGPKIAKKLHTAFGMETVSDALTNFPKRYVAQGKSLDVSFSDIGDTITTVVEVHSISPAPAFADRRKPLKIYVSDGVRILPAAIFGAEWLRNMLHPGVRLLIVGTLSEFRNELQLKNVDCMVLKADGSVGAATGKLATLTKTAKGIAEMQRLLTRPYLPIYRGRKGVAGIHLALYMQRILEWLPLQPDPLPAAPEGLTDFDSALRGAHFPSIAGPDIALARLKYDEALELQLAVGARKRTQASLTAPACMEVAGGLRGELRRGLPFSLTDGQVAVAADIADDMSQPSPMNRLLAGEVGSGKTVVALLGMLQAVDSSRQCAMLAPTEVLAQQHYRSLTAMLEQAGVAVTVRLLTGSMSTKERRATLLEAVNGEADIVVGTHALLSEGVEFFDLGLVVVDEQHRFGVRQRDQLRSRGRGGMTPHLLVMSATPIPRTVAMTIFGDLAVSQLTELPRGRQEIQSFVVPTLEKPRWEARTWERIGEEVAKGNRAFIVCPRITRDEEQFLDESVEAVFDRARKKLPGVRISQLHGNMAPEDKDRVMQAFATGQLDVLVSTTVIEVGVDVPEATIMMIRRAESYGISQIHQLRGRVGRGDRGGLCFLCTHTHSQTPERTRLDRIAATTDGIQLAELDLATRSFGDLLGDDQSGLATGLGLVDLTTDGEIIERTRHDAMALLDVDERLVGELISDIDEEQSNYLDRS
;
A
#
# COMPACT_ATOMS: atom_id res chain seq x y z
N MET A 1 8.95 8.94 -16.98
CA MET A 1 8.28 8.78 -18.29
C MET A 1 9.32 8.39 -19.32
N LEU A 2 10.01 7.27 -19.12
CA LEU A 2 11.02 6.76 -20.05
C LEU A 2 12.11 7.81 -20.39
N GLY A 3 12.60 8.54 -19.38
CA GLY A 3 13.65 9.56 -19.53
C GLY A 3 13.16 10.93 -20.04
N TRP A 4 11.88 11.07 -20.38
CA TRP A 4 11.34 12.33 -20.93
C TRP A 4 11.37 13.49 -19.93
N LEU A 5 11.22 13.23 -18.62
CA LEU A 5 11.26 14.28 -17.58
C LEU A 5 12.65 14.94 -17.52
N GLY A 6 13.69 14.23 -17.93
CA GLY A 6 15.05 14.73 -18.09
C GLY A 6 15.27 15.69 -19.26
N SER A 7 14.36 15.76 -20.23
CA SER A 7 14.53 16.54 -21.46
C SER A 7 14.54 18.06 -21.23
N ASP A 8 15.22 18.80 -22.13
CA ASP A 8 15.28 20.28 -22.08
C ASP A 8 13.88 20.91 -22.12
N TYR A 9 12.96 20.34 -22.90
CA TYR A 9 11.58 20.82 -22.98
C TYR A 9 10.79 20.55 -21.69
N ALA A 10 10.94 19.36 -21.10
CA ALA A 10 10.29 19.00 -19.84
C ALA A 10 10.77 19.90 -18.68
N ARG A 11 12.09 20.12 -18.58
CA ARG A 11 12.71 20.96 -17.54
C ARG A 11 12.53 22.46 -17.74
N THR A 12 11.90 22.89 -18.84
CA THR A 12 11.68 24.31 -19.11
C THR A 12 10.81 24.94 -18.00
N PRO A 13 11.24 26.03 -17.36
CA PRO A 13 10.46 26.73 -16.36
C PRO A 13 9.12 27.27 -16.87
N LEU A 14 8.04 27.07 -16.09
CA LEU A 14 6.68 27.51 -16.46
C LEU A 14 6.55 29.02 -16.64
N ASN A 15 7.41 29.82 -16.00
CA ASN A 15 7.40 31.28 -16.16
C ASN A 15 7.72 31.72 -17.59
N ILE A 16 8.48 30.93 -18.36
CA ILE A 16 8.78 31.17 -19.77
C ILE A 16 7.56 30.85 -20.64
N VAL A 17 6.86 29.77 -20.33
CA VAL A 17 5.78 29.22 -21.17
C VAL A 17 4.44 29.92 -20.93
N VAL A 18 4.00 30.03 -19.67
CA VAL A 18 2.69 30.60 -19.31
C VAL A 18 2.79 32.00 -18.70
N GLY A 19 4.00 32.52 -18.50
CA GLY A 19 4.26 33.82 -17.92
C GLY A 19 4.32 33.82 -16.38
N PRO A 20 4.99 34.83 -15.77
CA PRO A 20 5.37 34.81 -14.35
C PRO A 20 4.17 34.81 -13.39
N LYS A 21 3.06 35.47 -13.77
CA LYS A 21 1.86 35.54 -12.94
C LYS A 21 1.13 34.20 -12.85
N ILE A 22 1.10 33.43 -13.94
CA ILE A 22 0.45 32.12 -13.97
C ILE A 22 1.36 31.10 -13.29
N ALA A 23 2.65 31.10 -13.61
CA ALA A 23 3.65 30.24 -12.96
C ALA A 23 3.63 30.39 -11.44
N LYS A 24 3.62 31.63 -10.91
CA LYS A 24 3.51 31.86 -9.45
C LYS A 24 2.25 31.24 -8.83
N LYS A 25 1.12 31.28 -9.52
CA LYS A 25 -0.13 30.66 -9.04
C LYS A 25 -0.05 29.14 -9.04
N LEU A 26 0.53 28.54 -10.08
CA LEU A 26 0.72 27.09 -10.18
C LEU A 26 1.67 26.59 -9.09
N HIS A 27 2.79 27.27 -8.88
CA HIS A 27 3.72 26.97 -7.80
C HIS A 27 3.04 27.08 -6.42
N THR A 28 2.35 28.19 -6.10
CA THR A 28 1.69 28.33 -4.78
C THR A 28 0.58 27.31 -4.52
N ALA A 29 -0.15 26.87 -5.56
CA ALA A 29 -1.27 25.95 -5.39
C ALA A 29 -0.87 24.47 -5.46
N PHE A 30 0.07 24.13 -6.34
CA PHE A 30 0.42 22.75 -6.70
C PHE A 30 1.90 22.42 -6.55
N GLY A 31 2.78 23.40 -6.32
CA GLY A 31 4.23 23.19 -6.30
C GLY A 31 4.87 23.06 -7.69
N MET A 32 4.12 23.30 -8.77
CA MET A 32 4.62 23.13 -10.15
C MET A 32 5.58 24.25 -10.54
N GLU A 33 6.75 23.89 -11.07
CA GLU A 33 7.78 24.83 -11.52
C GLU A 33 8.15 24.66 -12.99
N THR A 34 8.08 23.43 -13.50
CA THR A 34 8.52 23.02 -14.84
C THR A 34 7.36 22.54 -15.73
N VAL A 35 7.63 22.36 -17.02
CA VAL A 35 6.64 21.81 -17.98
C VAL A 35 6.28 20.37 -17.65
N SER A 36 7.25 19.55 -17.23
CA SER A 36 6.98 18.19 -16.73
C SER A 36 6.03 18.20 -15.55
N ASP A 37 6.24 19.05 -14.54
CA ASP A 37 5.33 19.13 -13.37
C ASP A 37 3.88 19.42 -13.76
N ALA A 38 3.68 20.19 -14.83
CA ALA A 38 2.37 20.52 -15.33
C ALA A 38 1.76 19.36 -16.14
N LEU A 39 2.53 18.74 -17.04
CA LEU A 39 2.03 17.69 -17.94
C LEU A 39 1.96 16.29 -17.27
N THR A 40 2.61 16.08 -16.13
CA THR A 40 2.37 14.90 -15.27
C THR A 40 1.09 15.04 -14.44
N ASN A 41 0.51 16.24 -14.35
CA ASN A 41 -0.75 16.46 -13.66
C ASN A 41 -1.94 16.19 -14.61
N PHE A 42 -2.26 14.91 -14.77
CA PHE A 42 -3.32 14.43 -15.65
C PHE A 42 -4.75 14.79 -15.20
N PRO A 43 -5.72 14.89 -16.12
CA PRO A 43 -7.14 14.99 -15.79
C PRO A 43 -7.60 13.80 -14.94
N LYS A 44 -8.45 14.05 -13.95
CA LYS A 44 -9.05 12.98 -13.15
C LYS A 44 -10.20 12.27 -13.87
N ARG A 45 -10.92 13.00 -14.72
CA ARG A 45 -12.06 12.50 -15.48
C ARG A 45 -12.19 13.20 -16.82
N TYR A 46 -12.91 12.57 -17.73
CA TYR A 46 -13.24 13.10 -19.05
C TYR A 46 -14.75 13.11 -19.22
N VAL A 47 -15.30 14.24 -19.61
CA VAL A 47 -16.73 14.37 -19.90
C VAL A 47 -16.92 14.38 -21.40
N ALA A 48 -17.51 13.32 -21.95
CA ALA A 48 -17.89 13.30 -23.36
C ALA A 48 -18.85 14.46 -23.67
N GLN A 49 -18.70 15.06 -24.83
CA GLN A 49 -19.59 16.12 -25.30
C GLN A 49 -21.05 15.64 -25.24
N GLY A 50 -21.93 16.47 -24.70
CA GLY A 50 -23.34 16.12 -24.52
C GLY A 50 -23.70 15.47 -23.18
N LYS A 51 -22.75 14.91 -22.43
CA LYS A 51 -23.03 14.23 -21.15
C LYS A 51 -22.82 15.14 -19.93
N SER A 52 -23.48 14.81 -18.82
CA SER A 52 -23.23 15.39 -17.49
C SER A 52 -22.31 14.46 -16.70
N LEU A 53 -21.61 14.99 -15.69
CA LEU A 53 -20.69 14.21 -14.85
C LEU A 53 -21.12 14.22 -13.39
N ASP A 54 -21.42 13.03 -12.86
CA ASP A 54 -21.72 12.76 -11.44
C ASP A 54 -20.62 13.31 -10.53
N VAL A 55 -21.02 13.98 -9.45
CA VAL A 55 -20.12 14.58 -8.45
C VAL A 55 -19.63 13.61 -7.37
N SER A 56 -20.06 12.33 -7.38
CA SER A 56 -19.72 11.29 -6.39
C SER A 56 -18.23 11.04 -6.13
N PHE A 57 -17.34 11.63 -6.94
CA PHE A 57 -15.88 11.48 -6.86
C PHE A 57 -15.17 12.54 -6.02
N SER A 58 -15.89 13.54 -5.54
CA SER A 58 -15.31 14.67 -4.80
C SER A 58 -15.67 14.57 -3.33
N ASP A 59 -14.68 14.84 -2.47
CA ASP A 59 -14.90 14.96 -1.05
C ASP A 59 -15.64 16.25 -0.69
N ILE A 60 -16.35 16.23 0.44
CA ILE A 60 -16.97 17.44 1.00
C ILE A 60 -15.87 18.48 1.28
N GLY A 61 -15.98 19.64 0.66
CA GLY A 61 -15.01 20.74 0.74
C GLY A 61 -14.21 20.98 -0.54
N ASP A 62 -14.23 20.04 -1.50
CA ASP A 62 -13.49 20.20 -2.75
C ASP A 62 -14.16 21.19 -3.71
N THR A 63 -13.33 21.93 -4.46
CA THR A 63 -13.80 22.79 -5.56
C THR A 63 -13.88 21.97 -6.84
N ILE A 64 -15.11 21.71 -7.29
CA ILE A 64 -15.40 20.88 -8.45
C ILE A 64 -15.65 21.74 -9.68
N THR A 65 -15.31 21.19 -10.85
CA THR A 65 -15.73 21.71 -12.16
C THR A 65 -16.49 20.59 -12.86
N THR A 66 -17.75 20.81 -13.21
CA THR A 66 -18.57 19.79 -13.88
C THR A 66 -19.58 20.43 -14.83
N VAL A 67 -20.02 19.64 -15.83
CA VAL A 67 -21.15 20.00 -16.69
C VAL A 67 -22.41 19.37 -16.11
N VAL A 68 -23.41 20.21 -15.87
CA VAL A 68 -24.70 19.81 -15.30
C VAL A 68 -25.84 20.34 -16.15
N GLU A 69 -27.02 19.76 -15.96
CA GLU A 69 -28.26 20.21 -16.59
C GLU A 69 -29.16 20.86 -15.55
N VAL A 70 -29.77 22.00 -15.88
CA VAL A 70 -30.76 22.63 -15.00
C VAL A 70 -32.00 21.73 -14.94
N HIS A 71 -32.37 21.29 -13.75
CA HIS A 71 -33.60 20.53 -13.51
C HIS A 71 -34.76 21.46 -13.16
N SER A 72 -34.56 22.36 -12.20
CA SER A 72 -35.57 23.33 -11.79
C SER A 72 -34.95 24.57 -11.16
N ILE A 73 -35.71 25.65 -11.07
CA ILE A 73 -35.27 26.93 -10.53
C ILE A 73 -36.22 27.29 -9.38
N SER A 74 -35.68 27.75 -8.25
CA SER A 74 -36.52 28.18 -7.14
C SER A 74 -37.40 29.36 -7.55
N PRO A 75 -38.65 29.48 -7.07
CA PRO A 75 -39.52 30.62 -7.37
C PRO A 75 -38.83 31.96 -7.09
N ALA A 76 -39.12 32.97 -7.89
CA ALA A 76 -38.60 34.31 -7.66
C ALA A 76 -39.08 34.81 -6.28
N PRO A 77 -38.20 35.39 -5.44
CA PRO A 77 -38.63 35.97 -4.17
C PRO A 77 -39.63 37.10 -4.42
N ALA A 78 -40.65 37.22 -3.56
CA ALA A 78 -41.72 38.21 -3.67
C ALA A 78 -41.24 39.68 -3.66
N PHE A 79 -40.01 39.93 -3.19
CA PHE A 79 -39.30 41.20 -3.29
C PHE A 79 -37.90 40.95 -3.83
N ALA A 80 -37.46 41.79 -4.77
CA ALA A 80 -36.15 41.73 -5.41
C ALA A 80 -35.02 42.14 -4.45
N ASP A 81 -34.71 41.26 -3.49
CA ASP A 81 -33.55 41.42 -2.62
C ASP A 81 -32.30 40.92 -3.36
N ARG A 82 -31.52 41.87 -3.89
CA ARG A 82 -30.26 41.62 -4.61
C ARG A 82 -29.21 40.84 -3.80
N ARG A 83 -29.41 40.67 -2.48
CA ARG A 83 -28.49 39.92 -1.61
C ARG A 83 -28.82 38.43 -1.50
N LYS A 84 -30.00 37.97 -1.95
CA LYS A 84 -30.36 36.54 -1.90
C LYS A 84 -29.77 35.80 -3.11
N PRO A 85 -29.22 34.59 -2.93
CA PRO A 85 -28.70 33.80 -4.05
C PRO A 85 -29.82 33.27 -4.92
N LEU A 86 -29.58 33.21 -6.23
CA LEU A 86 -30.38 32.46 -7.18
C LEU A 86 -30.16 30.97 -6.88
N LYS A 87 -31.19 30.30 -6.35
CA LYS A 87 -31.15 28.87 -6.09
C LYS A 87 -31.65 28.11 -7.32
N ILE A 88 -30.81 27.23 -7.83
CA ILE A 88 -31.14 26.30 -8.90
C ILE A 88 -30.92 24.87 -8.43
N TYR A 89 -31.69 23.94 -8.98
CA TYR A 89 -31.49 22.51 -8.81
C TYR A 89 -30.92 21.99 -10.12
N VAL A 90 -29.74 21.39 -10.04
CA VAL A 90 -29.01 20.89 -11.21
C VAL A 90 -28.88 19.39 -11.11
N SER A 91 -29.02 18.70 -12.24
CA SER A 91 -28.72 17.28 -12.34
C SER A 91 -27.34 17.05 -12.92
N ASP A 92 -26.59 16.20 -12.26
CA ASP A 92 -25.30 15.68 -12.76
C ASP A 92 -25.46 14.38 -13.58
N GLY A 93 -26.71 13.96 -13.82
CA GLY A 93 -27.09 12.73 -14.50
C GLY A 93 -27.42 11.57 -13.57
N VAL A 94 -27.02 11.63 -12.29
CA VAL A 94 -27.29 10.58 -11.28
C VAL A 94 -28.14 11.11 -10.13
N ARG A 95 -27.92 12.36 -9.74
CA ARG A 95 -28.57 13.03 -8.61
C ARG A 95 -29.05 14.42 -9.00
N ILE A 96 -29.84 15.02 -8.12
CA ILE A 96 -30.24 16.43 -8.21
C ILE A 96 -29.61 17.16 -7.03
N LEU A 97 -28.84 18.19 -7.31
CA LEU A 97 -28.09 18.96 -6.31
C LEU A 97 -28.60 20.40 -6.28
N PRO A 98 -28.93 20.95 -5.10
CA PRO A 98 -29.15 22.37 -4.96
C PRO A 98 -27.82 23.14 -5.12
N ALA A 99 -27.86 24.19 -5.92
CA ALA A 99 -26.75 25.10 -6.18
C ALA A 99 -27.19 26.56 -5.95
N ALA A 100 -26.38 27.31 -5.20
CA ALA A 100 -26.67 28.72 -4.87
C ALA A 100 -25.70 29.65 -5.60
N ILE A 101 -26.22 30.45 -6.53
CA ILE A 101 -25.45 31.42 -7.33
C ILE A 101 -25.71 32.83 -6.77
N PHE A 102 -24.69 33.45 -6.19
CA PHE A 102 -24.81 34.78 -5.60
C PHE A 102 -24.67 35.89 -6.65
N GLY A 103 -25.48 36.96 -6.52
CA GLY A 103 -25.35 38.16 -7.36
C GLY A 103 -25.71 37.98 -8.85
N ALA A 104 -26.34 36.86 -9.22
CA ALA A 104 -26.60 36.50 -10.61
C ALA A 104 -28.08 36.36 -10.96
N GLU A 105 -28.98 37.09 -10.27
CA GLU A 105 -30.42 37.03 -10.52
C GLU A 105 -30.80 37.34 -11.99
N TRP A 106 -29.97 38.13 -12.69
CA TRP A 106 -30.10 38.41 -14.12
C TRP A 106 -30.02 37.17 -15.03
N LEU A 107 -29.42 36.07 -14.56
CA LEU A 107 -29.38 34.79 -15.29
C LEU A 107 -30.73 34.06 -15.30
N ARG A 108 -31.66 34.37 -14.39
CA ARG A 108 -32.92 33.63 -14.22
C ARG A 108 -33.67 33.43 -15.52
N ASN A 109 -33.74 34.45 -16.37
CA ASN A 109 -34.49 34.41 -17.63
C ASN A 109 -33.80 33.54 -18.71
N MET A 110 -32.51 33.25 -18.54
CA MET A 110 -31.73 32.41 -19.46
C MET A 110 -31.70 30.95 -18.99
N LEU A 111 -32.00 30.69 -17.73
CA LEU A 111 -32.05 29.35 -17.17
C LEU A 111 -33.48 28.80 -17.30
N HIS A 112 -33.59 27.60 -17.84
CA HIS A 112 -34.81 26.81 -17.87
C HIS A 112 -34.43 25.32 -17.79
N PRO A 113 -35.36 24.43 -17.41
CA PRO A 113 -35.09 23.00 -17.42
C PRO A 113 -34.53 22.56 -18.78
N GLY A 114 -33.44 21.78 -18.77
CA GLY A 114 -32.73 21.35 -19.99
C GLY A 114 -31.51 22.19 -20.38
N VAL A 115 -31.32 23.38 -19.80
CA VAL A 115 -30.13 24.20 -20.09
C VAL A 115 -28.90 23.57 -19.46
N ARG A 116 -27.84 23.39 -20.26
CA ARG A 116 -26.55 22.88 -19.79
C ARG A 116 -25.66 24.01 -19.26
N LEU A 117 -25.07 23.79 -18.10
CA LEU A 117 -24.19 24.73 -17.42
C LEU A 117 -22.85 24.07 -17.15
N LEU A 118 -21.76 24.79 -17.43
CA LEU A 118 -20.48 24.50 -16.78
C LEU A 118 -20.51 25.18 -15.41
N ILE A 119 -20.40 24.38 -14.35
CA ILE A 119 -20.39 24.86 -12.97
C ILE A 119 -19.01 24.69 -12.36
N VAL A 120 -18.53 25.73 -11.69
CA VAL A 120 -17.39 25.71 -10.77
C VAL A 120 -17.91 26.05 -9.37
N GLY A 121 -17.84 25.11 -8.43
CA GLY A 121 -18.39 25.31 -7.09
C GLY A 121 -17.74 24.41 -6.06
N THR A 122 -17.96 24.68 -4.78
CA THR A 122 -17.48 23.85 -3.67
C THR A 122 -18.56 22.86 -3.26
N LEU A 123 -18.26 21.57 -3.28
CA LEU A 123 -19.16 20.54 -2.77
C LEU A 123 -19.25 20.68 -1.24
N SER A 124 -20.46 20.73 -0.70
CA SER A 124 -20.68 20.87 0.73
C SER A 124 -21.89 20.07 1.17
N GLU A 125 -21.92 19.67 2.43
CA GLU A 125 -23.09 19.04 3.03
C GLU A 125 -23.77 20.01 4.01
N PHE A 126 -25.09 20.02 3.99
CA PHE A 126 -25.89 20.76 4.97
C PHE A 126 -27.19 20.02 5.25
N ARG A 127 -27.45 19.72 6.54
CA ARG A 127 -28.62 18.93 6.97
C ARG A 127 -28.73 17.57 6.27
N ASN A 128 -27.60 16.89 6.09
CA ASN A 128 -27.48 15.60 5.38
C ASN A 128 -27.89 15.63 3.90
N GLU A 129 -27.93 16.82 3.28
CA GLU A 129 -28.09 16.98 1.83
C GLU A 129 -26.83 17.59 1.22
N LEU A 130 -26.33 16.97 0.16
CA LEU A 130 -25.23 17.49 -0.64
C LEU A 130 -25.70 18.71 -1.44
N GLN A 131 -24.90 19.77 -1.46
CA GLN A 131 -25.18 21.02 -2.16
C GLN A 131 -23.90 21.69 -2.67
N LEU A 132 -24.05 22.49 -3.73
CA LEU A 132 -22.95 23.29 -4.29
C LEU A 132 -22.98 24.72 -3.74
N LYS A 133 -21.91 25.11 -3.05
CA LYS A 133 -21.68 26.47 -2.52
C LYS A 133 -20.71 27.24 -3.42
N ASN A 134 -20.77 28.57 -3.34
CA ASN A 134 -19.87 29.49 -4.07
C ASN A 134 -19.83 29.18 -5.57
N VAL A 135 -21.01 28.99 -6.16
CA VAL A 135 -21.15 28.51 -7.52
C VAL A 135 -20.96 29.66 -8.51
N ASP A 136 -19.96 29.51 -9.36
CA ASP A 136 -19.82 30.21 -10.62
C ASP A 136 -20.34 29.30 -11.73
N CYS A 137 -21.11 29.85 -12.67
CA CYS A 137 -21.68 29.09 -13.77
C CYS A 137 -21.46 29.79 -15.10
N MET A 138 -21.51 29.01 -16.17
CA MET A 138 -21.45 29.48 -17.54
C MET A 138 -22.42 28.69 -18.39
N VAL A 139 -23.29 29.40 -19.10
CA VAL A 139 -24.30 28.81 -19.98
C VAL A 139 -23.60 28.21 -21.20
N LEU A 140 -23.85 26.94 -21.46
CA LEU A 140 -23.37 26.24 -22.65
C LEU A 140 -24.48 26.25 -23.69
N LYS A 141 -24.24 26.85 -24.85
CA LYS A 141 -25.19 26.83 -25.96
C LYS A 141 -25.09 25.52 -26.75
N ALA A 142 -26.15 25.17 -27.47
CA ALA A 142 -26.24 23.93 -28.25
C ALA A 142 -25.19 23.85 -29.37
N ASP A 143 -24.71 24.98 -29.88
CA ASP A 143 -23.63 25.10 -30.87
C ASP A 143 -22.22 25.00 -30.25
N GLY A 144 -22.11 24.73 -28.95
CA GLY A 144 -20.84 24.71 -28.21
C GLY A 144 -20.24 26.10 -27.93
N SER A 145 -20.94 27.18 -28.30
CA SER A 145 -20.51 28.53 -27.98
C SER A 145 -20.75 28.88 -26.51
N VAL A 146 -19.92 29.78 -26.02
CA VAL A 146 -19.97 30.25 -24.63
C VAL A 146 -21.08 31.29 -24.49
N GLY A 147 -21.99 31.04 -23.56
CA GLY A 147 -23.07 31.95 -23.18
C GLY A 147 -22.69 32.87 -22.02
N ALA A 148 -23.73 33.35 -21.33
CA ALA A 148 -23.59 34.16 -20.13
C ALA A 148 -22.82 33.42 -19.02
N ALA A 149 -21.95 34.12 -18.29
CA ALA A 149 -21.10 33.54 -17.26
C ALA A 149 -21.07 34.40 -15.99
N THR A 150 -20.74 33.79 -14.84
CA THR A 150 -20.60 34.48 -13.54
C THR A 150 -19.20 34.32 -12.93
N GLY A 151 -18.87 35.25 -12.02
CA GLY A 151 -17.66 35.20 -11.18
C GLY A 151 -16.35 34.91 -11.90
N LYS A 152 -15.69 33.81 -11.54
CA LYS A 152 -14.39 33.41 -12.12
C LYS A 152 -14.53 33.04 -13.60
N LEU A 153 -15.62 32.39 -14.00
CA LEU A 153 -15.88 32.02 -15.39
C LEU A 153 -16.13 33.28 -16.25
N ALA A 154 -16.87 34.26 -15.72
CA ALA A 154 -17.03 35.56 -16.38
C ALA A 154 -15.70 36.27 -16.62
N THR A 155 -14.76 36.14 -15.68
CA THR A 155 -13.43 36.74 -15.82
C THR A 155 -12.60 36.09 -16.92
N LEU A 156 -12.76 34.79 -17.15
CA LEU A 156 -12.12 34.08 -18.26
C LEU A 156 -12.68 34.51 -19.62
N THR A 157 -13.97 34.85 -19.69
CA THR A 157 -14.64 35.27 -20.93
C THR A 157 -14.64 36.79 -21.13
N LYS A 158 -13.86 37.57 -20.37
CA LYS A 158 -13.79 39.04 -20.50
C LYS A 158 -13.05 39.53 -21.76
N THR A 159 -12.18 38.71 -22.32
CA THR A 159 -11.35 39.07 -23.48
C THR A 159 -11.70 38.19 -24.67
N ALA A 160 -11.59 38.71 -25.89
CA ALA A 160 -11.81 37.92 -27.11
C ALA A 160 -10.93 36.66 -27.15
N LYS A 161 -9.67 36.77 -26.69
CA LYS A 161 -8.75 35.64 -26.55
C LYS A 161 -9.27 34.58 -25.57
N GLY A 162 -9.75 35.00 -24.40
CA GLY A 162 -10.29 34.08 -23.39
C GLY A 162 -11.61 33.40 -23.82
N ILE A 163 -12.47 34.10 -24.56
CA ILE A 163 -13.66 33.50 -25.19
C ILE A 163 -13.25 32.42 -26.19
N ALA A 164 -12.29 32.72 -27.07
CA ALA A 164 -11.81 31.78 -28.07
C ALA A 164 -11.15 30.54 -27.44
N GLU A 165 -10.31 30.71 -26.42
CA GLU A 165 -9.70 29.60 -25.68
C GLU A 165 -10.77 28.71 -25.01
N MET A 166 -11.75 29.32 -24.35
CA MET A 166 -12.86 28.59 -23.70
C MET A 166 -13.72 27.84 -24.72
N GLN A 167 -14.07 28.48 -25.84
CA GLN A 167 -14.85 27.85 -26.90
C GLN A 167 -14.09 26.67 -27.51
N ARG A 168 -12.77 26.79 -27.73
CA ARG A 168 -11.94 25.65 -28.17
C ARG A 168 -11.96 24.50 -27.18
N LEU A 169 -11.85 24.79 -25.88
CA LEU A 169 -11.87 23.75 -24.85
C LEU A 169 -13.22 23.01 -24.79
N LEU A 170 -14.33 23.74 -24.90
CA LEU A 170 -15.69 23.18 -24.80
C LEU A 170 -16.19 22.48 -26.06
N THR A 171 -15.62 22.80 -27.21
CA THR A 171 -15.94 22.15 -28.49
C THR A 171 -15.16 20.84 -28.69
N ARG A 172 -14.25 20.49 -27.77
CA ARG A 172 -13.56 19.20 -27.80
C ARG A 172 -14.54 18.04 -27.58
N PRO A 173 -14.28 16.87 -28.19
CA PRO A 173 -15.10 15.67 -27.98
C PRO A 173 -15.17 15.25 -26.50
N TYR A 174 -14.10 15.49 -25.75
CA TYR A 174 -14.01 15.25 -24.32
C TYR A 174 -13.51 16.50 -23.60
N LEU A 175 -14.20 16.89 -22.54
CA LEU A 175 -13.77 17.93 -21.62
C LEU A 175 -12.96 17.31 -20.48
N PRO A 176 -11.65 17.59 -20.37
CA PRO A 176 -10.84 17.10 -19.26
C PRO A 176 -11.16 17.86 -17.97
N ILE A 177 -11.37 17.11 -16.88
CA ILE A 177 -11.66 17.63 -15.54
C ILE A 177 -10.45 17.46 -14.65
N TYR A 178 -9.79 18.57 -14.36
CA TYR A 178 -8.66 18.62 -13.43
C TYR A 178 -9.14 18.92 -12.00
N ARG A 179 -8.41 18.41 -11.01
CA ARG A 179 -8.65 18.74 -9.60
C ARG A 179 -8.23 20.19 -9.32
N GLY A 180 -9.16 21.02 -8.86
CA GLY A 180 -8.85 22.38 -8.42
C GLY A 180 -8.21 22.40 -7.03
N ARG A 181 -7.40 23.43 -6.74
CA ARG A 181 -6.89 23.74 -5.40
C ARG A 181 -7.21 25.20 -5.04
N LYS A 182 -7.01 25.57 -3.78
CA LYS A 182 -7.26 26.95 -3.30
C LYS A 182 -6.52 27.95 -4.19
N GLY A 183 -7.29 28.80 -4.89
CA GLY A 183 -6.75 29.84 -5.79
C GLY A 183 -6.70 29.48 -7.27
N VAL A 184 -6.78 28.20 -7.65
CA VAL A 184 -6.75 27.73 -9.04
C VAL A 184 -7.81 26.66 -9.26
N ALA A 185 -8.87 27.00 -10.00
CA ALA A 185 -9.93 26.03 -10.34
C ALA A 185 -9.50 25.10 -11.48
N GLY A 186 -10.08 23.89 -11.55
CA GLY A 186 -9.74 22.87 -12.55
C GLY A 186 -9.84 23.35 -14.00
N ILE A 187 -10.84 24.19 -14.31
CA ILE A 187 -10.96 24.79 -15.65
C ILE A 187 -9.77 25.69 -16.04
N HIS A 188 -9.14 26.36 -15.07
CA HIS A 188 -7.95 27.17 -15.35
C HIS A 188 -6.75 26.28 -15.67
N LEU A 189 -6.62 25.14 -14.96
CA LEU A 189 -5.59 24.16 -15.28
C LEU A 189 -5.75 23.64 -16.70
N ALA A 190 -6.96 23.28 -17.13
CA ALA A 190 -7.20 22.85 -18.51
C ALA A 190 -6.72 23.89 -19.53
N LEU A 191 -7.02 25.18 -19.32
CA LEU A 191 -6.55 26.26 -20.19
C LEU A 191 -5.02 26.41 -20.16
N TYR A 192 -4.39 26.25 -19.00
CA TYR A 192 -2.94 26.33 -18.89
C TYR A 192 -2.26 25.13 -19.56
N MET A 193 -2.76 23.90 -19.38
CA MET A 193 -2.26 22.71 -20.06
C MET A 193 -2.39 22.83 -21.57
N GLN A 194 -3.49 23.40 -22.07
CA GLN A 194 -3.64 23.66 -23.49
C GLN A 194 -2.54 24.60 -24.01
N ARG A 195 -2.24 25.69 -23.30
CA ARG A 195 -1.17 26.62 -23.70
C ARG A 195 0.21 25.99 -23.66
N ILE A 196 0.47 25.15 -22.65
CA ILE A 196 1.74 24.43 -22.53
C ILE A 196 1.89 23.46 -23.70
N LEU A 197 0.86 22.67 -24.04
CA LEU A 197 0.89 21.76 -25.19
C LEU A 197 0.95 22.47 -26.54
N GLU A 198 0.35 23.66 -26.68
CA GLU A 198 0.48 24.50 -27.89
C GLU A 198 1.90 25.04 -28.07
N TRP A 199 2.62 25.29 -26.96
CA TRP A 199 4.02 25.71 -26.98
C TRP A 199 4.99 24.54 -27.22
N LEU A 200 4.65 23.35 -26.70
CA LEU A 200 5.49 22.16 -26.76
C LEU A 200 5.56 21.60 -28.20
N PRO A 201 6.76 21.49 -28.82
CA PRO A 201 6.90 20.86 -30.13
C PRO A 201 6.56 19.37 -30.06
N LEU A 202 6.48 18.71 -31.23
CA LEU A 202 6.29 17.26 -31.28
C LEU A 202 7.41 16.56 -30.51
N GLN A 203 7.03 15.73 -29.54
CA GLN A 203 7.97 14.97 -28.74
C GLN A 203 8.36 13.68 -29.49
N PRO A 204 9.67 13.36 -29.61
CA PRO A 204 10.07 12.07 -30.15
C PRO A 204 9.59 10.93 -29.25
N ASP A 205 9.36 9.76 -29.83
CA ASP A 205 9.10 8.56 -29.03
C ASP A 205 10.39 8.17 -28.29
N PRO A 206 10.35 7.96 -26.96
CA PRO A 206 11.52 7.53 -26.20
C PRO A 206 11.95 6.10 -26.59
N LEU A 207 11.03 5.29 -27.12
CA LEU A 207 11.32 3.94 -27.58
C LEU A 207 11.73 3.94 -29.07
N PRO A 208 12.58 2.99 -29.50
CA PRO A 208 13.00 2.89 -30.91
C PRO A 208 11.82 2.71 -31.89
N ALA A 209 10.74 2.10 -31.41
CA ALA A 209 9.47 1.99 -32.12
C ALA A 209 8.32 2.01 -31.10
N ALA A 210 7.17 2.56 -31.52
CA ALA A 210 5.97 2.50 -30.70
C ALA A 210 5.59 1.02 -30.43
N PRO A 211 5.24 0.66 -29.18
CA PRO A 211 4.86 -0.71 -28.86
C PRO A 211 3.64 -1.16 -29.66
N GLU A 212 3.58 -2.45 -30.02
CA GLU A 212 2.49 -2.98 -30.83
C GLU A 212 1.11 -2.71 -30.18
N GLY A 213 0.17 -2.19 -30.98
CA GLY A 213 -1.18 -1.86 -30.51
C GLY A 213 -1.29 -0.61 -29.65
N LEU A 214 -0.19 0.12 -29.40
CA LEU A 214 -0.19 1.40 -28.68
C LEU A 214 0.14 2.57 -29.63
N THR A 215 -0.33 3.75 -29.26
CA THR A 215 -0.02 5.00 -30.01
C THR A 215 1.40 5.49 -29.69
N ASP A 216 1.95 6.39 -30.50
CA ASP A 216 3.22 7.08 -30.20
C ASP A 216 3.14 7.98 -28.95
N PHE A 217 4.30 8.29 -28.36
CA PHE A 217 4.39 9.05 -27.12
C PHE A 217 3.78 10.46 -27.18
N ASP A 218 4.01 11.24 -28.24
CA ASP A 218 3.45 12.60 -28.35
C ASP A 218 1.92 12.57 -28.45
N SER A 219 1.38 11.65 -29.26
CA SER A 219 -0.06 11.40 -29.34
C SER A 219 -0.64 10.97 -27.98
N ALA A 220 0.07 10.15 -27.21
CA ALA A 220 -0.35 9.73 -25.87
C ALA A 220 -0.35 10.89 -24.88
N LEU A 221 0.74 11.67 -24.82
CA LEU A 221 0.88 12.82 -23.94
C LEU A 221 -0.23 13.86 -24.20
N ARG A 222 -0.44 14.21 -25.48
CA ARG A 222 -1.49 15.16 -25.88
C ARG A 222 -2.89 14.59 -25.67
N GLY A 223 -3.09 13.31 -26.03
CA GLY A 223 -4.36 12.60 -25.92
C GLY A 223 -4.81 12.41 -24.48
N ALA A 224 -3.89 12.24 -23.53
CA ALA A 224 -4.21 12.15 -22.12
C ALA A 224 -4.75 13.48 -21.58
N HIS A 225 -4.22 14.63 -22.01
CA HIS A 225 -4.81 15.90 -21.60
C HIS A 225 -6.06 16.27 -22.39
N PHE A 226 -6.07 16.00 -23.70
CA PHE A 226 -7.14 16.39 -24.61
C PHE A 226 -7.45 15.28 -25.62
N PRO A 227 -8.31 14.31 -25.24
CA PRO A 227 -8.60 13.16 -26.07
C PRO A 227 -9.29 13.51 -27.38
N SER A 228 -9.04 12.68 -28.40
CA SER A 228 -9.80 12.70 -29.66
C SER A 228 -11.17 12.06 -29.48
N ILE A 229 -11.93 11.92 -30.57
CA ILE A 229 -13.23 11.24 -30.53
C ILE A 229 -13.14 9.76 -30.09
N ALA A 230 -11.95 9.14 -30.22
CA ALA A 230 -11.70 7.78 -29.77
C ALA A 230 -11.67 7.64 -28.24
N GLY A 231 -11.64 8.76 -27.50
CA GLY A 231 -11.59 8.75 -26.04
C GLY A 231 -10.16 8.72 -25.48
N PRO A 232 -10.04 8.81 -24.14
CA PRO A 232 -8.75 8.91 -23.45
C PRO A 232 -8.01 7.58 -23.37
N ASP A 233 -8.71 6.45 -23.49
CA ASP A 233 -8.20 5.14 -23.10
C ASP A 233 -6.96 4.72 -23.87
N ILE A 234 -6.89 5.02 -25.17
CA ILE A 234 -5.72 4.71 -26.02
C ILE A 234 -4.47 5.46 -25.53
N ALA A 235 -4.63 6.75 -25.18
CA ALA A 235 -3.55 7.59 -24.70
C ALA A 235 -3.11 7.16 -23.29
N LEU A 236 -4.08 6.91 -22.40
CA LEU A 236 -3.81 6.45 -21.05
C LEU A 236 -3.14 5.07 -21.03
N ALA A 237 -3.56 4.15 -21.90
CA ALA A 237 -2.94 2.83 -22.02
C ALA A 237 -1.46 2.94 -22.40
N ARG A 238 -1.09 3.84 -23.34
CA ARG A 238 0.31 4.08 -23.70
C ARG A 238 1.10 4.68 -22.53
N LEU A 239 0.58 5.70 -21.85
CA LEU A 239 1.30 6.31 -20.73
C LEU A 239 1.44 5.38 -19.52
N LYS A 240 0.41 4.56 -19.25
CA LYS A 240 0.49 3.47 -18.25
C LYS A 240 1.55 2.44 -18.63
N TYR A 241 1.61 2.06 -19.91
CA TYR A 241 2.66 1.18 -20.41
C TYR A 241 4.04 1.80 -20.22
N ASP A 242 4.24 3.08 -20.54
CA ASP A 242 5.53 3.75 -20.40
C ASP A 242 5.98 3.81 -18.93
N GLU A 243 5.08 4.16 -18.01
CA GLU A 243 5.34 4.19 -16.57
C GLU A 243 5.63 2.79 -16.01
N ALA A 244 4.86 1.77 -16.43
CA ALA A 244 5.12 0.39 -16.03
C ALA A 244 6.43 -0.16 -16.62
N LEU A 245 6.77 0.21 -17.86
CA LEU A 245 8.01 -0.21 -18.51
C LEU A 245 9.23 0.40 -17.84
N GLU A 246 9.18 1.69 -17.54
CA GLU A 246 10.23 2.40 -16.79
C GLU A 246 10.55 1.72 -15.45
N LEU A 247 9.51 1.34 -14.69
CA LEU A 247 9.68 0.57 -13.46
C LEU A 247 10.29 -0.81 -13.71
N GLN A 248 9.80 -1.56 -14.70
CA GLN A 248 10.31 -2.90 -15.01
C GLN A 248 11.76 -2.87 -15.51
N LEU A 249 12.15 -1.83 -16.26
CA LEU A 249 13.54 -1.61 -16.69
C LEU A 249 14.45 -1.31 -15.50
N ALA A 250 14.04 -0.44 -14.58
CA ALA A 250 14.82 -0.14 -13.38
C ALA A 250 15.02 -1.36 -12.49
N VAL A 251 13.96 -2.14 -12.30
CA VAL A 251 13.99 -3.42 -11.57
C VAL A 251 14.93 -4.41 -12.25
N GLY A 252 14.83 -4.58 -13.57
CA GLY A 252 15.66 -5.51 -14.33
C GLY A 252 17.14 -5.10 -14.38
N ALA A 253 17.42 -3.80 -14.51
CA ALA A 253 18.77 -3.25 -14.41
C ALA A 253 19.38 -3.56 -13.03
N ARG A 254 18.63 -3.34 -11.94
CA ARG A 254 19.08 -3.69 -10.59
C ARG A 254 19.35 -5.19 -10.44
N LYS A 255 18.47 -6.04 -10.98
CA LYS A 255 18.66 -7.49 -10.95
C LYS A 255 19.96 -7.92 -11.64
N ARG A 256 20.34 -7.26 -12.74
CA ARG A 256 21.64 -7.49 -13.40
C ARG A 256 22.82 -7.02 -12.58
N THR A 257 22.73 -5.81 -12.00
CA THR A 257 23.76 -5.32 -11.07
C THR A 257 23.95 -6.29 -9.92
N GLN A 258 22.88 -6.79 -9.31
CA GLN A 258 22.94 -7.80 -8.25
C GLN A 258 23.53 -9.13 -8.73
N ALA A 259 23.14 -9.61 -9.92
CA ALA A 259 23.68 -10.83 -10.50
C ALA A 259 25.18 -10.71 -10.85
N SER A 260 25.69 -9.50 -11.07
CA SER A 260 27.12 -9.25 -11.31
C SER A 260 27.96 -9.27 -10.02
N LEU A 261 27.33 -9.14 -8.85
CA LEU A 261 28.01 -9.28 -7.57
C LEU A 261 28.45 -10.73 -7.38
N THR A 262 29.52 -10.94 -6.61
CA THR A 262 30.01 -12.27 -6.28
C THR A 262 29.48 -12.70 -4.92
N ALA A 263 28.94 -13.91 -4.84
CA ALA A 263 28.43 -14.52 -3.63
C ALA A 263 29.20 -15.79 -3.25
N PRO A 264 29.15 -16.15 -1.96
CA PRO A 264 29.63 -17.41 -1.48
C PRO A 264 28.82 -18.59 -2.03
N ALA A 265 29.27 -19.32 -3.05
CA ALA A 265 28.57 -20.53 -3.53
C ALA A 265 28.44 -21.58 -2.39
N CYS A 266 27.22 -21.82 -1.93
CA CYS A 266 26.89 -22.75 -0.86
C CYS A 266 26.29 -24.02 -1.47
N MET A 267 27.14 -24.98 -1.83
CA MET A 267 26.71 -26.21 -2.49
C MET A 267 25.89 -27.10 -1.55
N GLU A 268 24.87 -27.77 -2.07
CA GLU A 268 24.16 -28.79 -1.30
C GLU A 268 25.08 -30.00 -1.02
N VAL A 269 25.24 -30.34 0.25
CA VAL A 269 26.02 -31.50 0.68
C VAL A 269 25.11 -32.70 0.88
N ALA A 270 25.33 -33.75 0.10
CA ALA A 270 24.55 -34.99 0.22
C ALA A 270 24.69 -35.59 1.63
N GLY A 271 23.58 -35.61 2.37
CA GLY A 271 23.57 -36.13 3.75
C GLY A 271 24.11 -35.17 4.81
N GLY A 272 24.39 -33.90 4.47
CA GLY A 272 24.78 -32.84 5.42
C GLY A 272 23.66 -32.44 6.39
N LEU A 273 23.87 -31.36 7.13
CA LEU A 273 23.00 -30.88 8.20
C LEU A 273 21.55 -30.68 7.72
N ARG A 274 21.36 -30.19 6.48
CA ARG A 274 20.04 -30.07 5.84
C ARG A 274 19.31 -31.41 5.73
N GLY A 275 20.03 -32.45 5.33
CA GLY A 275 19.51 -33.81 5.22
C GLY A 275 19.24 -34.47 6.57
N GLU A 276 20.08 -34.20 7.57
CA GLU A 276 19.88 -34.64 8.95
C GLU A 276 18.62 -34.03 9.55
N LEU A 277 18.44 -32.71 9.44
CA LEU A 277 17.23 -32.01 9.90
C LEU A 277 15.98 -32.66 9.28
N ARG A 278 15.96 -32.83 7.96
CA ARG A 278 14.79 -33.40 7.27
C ARG A 278 14.43 -34.81 7.74
N ARG A 279 15.42 -35.62 8.15
CA ARG A 279 15.19 -36.97 8.71
C ARG A 279 14.74 -36.94 10.17
N GLY A 280 15.21 -35.95 10.94
CA GLY A 280 14.94 -35.82 12.37
C GLY A 280 13.67 -35.06 12.74
N LEU A 281 13.04 -34.35 11.78
CA LEU A 281 11.79 -33.63 12.04
C LEU A 281 10.63 -34.57 12.41
N PRO A 282 9.78 -34.21 13.40
CA PRO A 282 8.64 -35.02 13.80
C PRO A 282 7.43 -34.95 12.85
N PHE A 283 7.57 -34.23 11.73
CA PHE A 283 6.54 -34.04 10.71
C PHE A 283 7.15 -34.08 9.31
N SER A 284 6.33 -34.42 8.31
CA SER A 284 6.70 -34.32 6.90
C SER A 284 6.52 -32.90 6.38
N LEU A 285 7.50 -32.40 5.61
CA LEU A 285 7.34 -31.16 4.85
C LEU A 285 6.24 -31.31 3.79
N THR A 286 5.56 -30.21 3.47
CA THR A 286 4.59 -30.18 2.37
C THR A 286 5.30 -30.11 1.01
N ASP A 287 4.60 -30.45 -0.07
CA ASP A 287 5.19 -30.42 -1.42
C ASP A 287 5.63 -29.00 -1.79
N GLY A 288 4.84 -27.99 -1.41
CA GLY A 288 5.22 -26.58 -1.55
C GLY A 288 6.48 -26.20 -0.77
N GLN A 289 6.63 -26.70 0.48
CA GLN A 289 7.85 -26.46 1.27
C GLN A 289 9.08 -27.13 0.65
N VAL A 290 8.92 -28.34 0.08
CA VAL A 290 10.00 -29.06 -0.60
C VAL A 290 10.43 -28.33 -1.87
N ALA A 291 9.48 -27.87 -2.69
CA ALA A 291 9.77 -27.12 -3.91
C ALA A 291 10.50 -25.80 -3.61
N VAL A 292 10.00 -25.02 -2.65
CA VAL A 292 10.64 -23.75 -2.26
C VAL A 292 12.03 -23.97 -1.63
N ALA A 293 12.21 -25.02 -0.84
CA ALA A 293 13.52 -25.35 -0.28
C ALA A 293 14.52 -25.79 -1.36
N ALA A 294 14.05 -26.35 -2.48
CA ALA A 294 14.87 -26.66 -3.65
C ALA A 294 15.25 -25.38 -4.41
N ASP A 295 14.29 -24.49 -4.68
CA ASP A 295 14.56 -23.16 -5.29
C ASP A 295 15.65 -22.39 -4.53
N ILE A 296 15.55 -22.34 -3.20
CA ILE A 296 16.55 -21.68 -2.34
C ILE A 296 17.90 -22.37 -2.45
N ALA A 297 17.93 -23.71 -2.47
CA ALA A 297 19.17 -24.47 -2.55
C ALA A 297 19.89 -24.27 -3.88
N ASP A 298 19.15 -24.25 -4.98
CA ASP A 298 19.68 -24.06 -6.33
C ASP A 298 20.26 -22.66 -6.50
N ASP A 299 19.56 -21.63 -6.01
CA ASP A 299 20.04 -20.25 -6.02
C ASP A 299 21.29 -20.08 -5.13
N MET A 300 21.28 -20.65 -3.93
CA MET A 300 22.42 -20.58 -3.00
C MET A 300 23.66 -21.31 -3.51
N SER A 301 23.50 -22.27 -4.43
CA SER A 301 24.61 -22.98 -5.05
C SER A 301 25.30 -22.16 -6.14
N GLN A 302 24.70 -21.04 -6.59
CA GLN A 302 25.27 -20.17 -7.62
C GLN A 302 26.34 -19.23 -7.04
N PRO A 303 27.33 -18.79 -7.86
CA PRO A 303 28.32 -17.79 -7.48
C PRO A 303 27.76 -16.35 -7.47
N SER A 304 26.49 -16.15 -7.82
CA SER A 304 25.78 -14.87 -7.74
C SER A 304 24.87 -14.83 -6.50
N PRO A 305 24.67 -13.68 -5.85
CA PRO A 305 23.84 -13.59 -4.65
C PRO A 305 22.40 -14.02 -4.92
N MET A 306 21.88 -14.90 -4.06
CA MET A 306 20.45 -15.17 -4.00
C MET A 306 19.79 -13.93 -3.40
N ASN A 307 18.71 -13.46 -4.03
CA ASN A 307 17.86 -12.42 -3.48
C ASN A 307 16.41 -12.87 -3.66
N ARG A 308 15.81 -13.44 -2.61
CA ARG A 308 14.54 -14.16 -2.71
C ARG A 308 13.54 -13.73 -1.64
N LEU A 309 12.29 -13.53 -2.04
CA LEU A 309 11.14 -13.33 -1.18
C LEU A 309 10.41 -14.66 -0.99
N LEU A 310 10.38 -15.14 0.24
CA LEU A 310 9.54 -16.23 0.72
C LEU A 310 8.23 -15.68 1.28
N ALA A 311 7.19 -15.70 0.46
CA ALA A 311 5.85 -15.32 0.87
C ALA A 311 5.04 -16.55 1.29
N GLY A 312 4.28 -16.44 2.37
CA GLY A 312 3.35 -17.50 2.77
C GLY A 312 2.57 -17.09 4.00
N GLU A 313 1.43 -17.74 4.21
CA GLU A 313 0.58 -17.42 5.36
C GLU A 313 1.29 -17.63 6.71
N VAL A 314 0.79 -16.94 7.75
CA VAL A 314 1.26 -17.18 9.13
C VAL A 314 1.07 -18.65 9.47
N GLY A 315 2.15 -19.37 9.80
CA GLY A 315 2.10 -20.80 10.10
C GLY A 315 2.28 -21.74 8.90
N SER A 316 2.58 -21.25 7.70
CA SER A 316 2.90 -22.09 6.52
C SER A 316 4.26 -22.80 6.60
N GLY A 317 5.00 -22.67 7.70
CA GLY A 317 6.33 -23.26 7.88
C GLY A 317 7.49 -22.47 7.28
N LYS A 318 7.36 -21.15 7.06
CA LYS A 318 8.47 -20.30 6.57
C LYS A 318 9.78 -20.50 7.34
N THR A 319 9.69 -20.61 8.67
CA THR A 319 10.86 -20.82 9.54
C THR A 319 11.60 -22.12 9.25
N VAL A 320 10.90 -23.23 8.94
CA VAL A 320 11.59 -24.50 8.63
C VAL A 320 12.30 -24.43 7.28
N VAL A 321 11.68 -23.77 6.30
CA VAL A 321 12.28 -23.53 4.97
C VAL A 321 13.52 -22.64 5.09
N ALA A 322 13.44 -21.56 5.87
CA ALA A 322 14.59 -20.69 6.12
C ALA A 322 15.74 -21.42 6.84
N LEU A 323 15.41 -22.25 7.84
CA LEU A 323 16.41 -23.07 8.54
C LEU A 323 17.13 -24.05 7.60
N LEU A 324 16.42 -24.69 6.66
CA LEU A 324 17.05 -25.56 5.66
C LEU A 324 18.07 -24.81 4.79
N GLY A 325 17.81 -23.55 4.45
CA GLY A 325 18.77 -22.68 3.77
C GLY A 325 19.95 -22.30 4.65
N MET A 326 19.71 -21.95 5.93
CA MET A 326 20.78 -21.65 6.88
C MET A 326 21.72 -22.85 7.06
N LEU A 327 21.18 -24.06 7.20
CA LEU A 327 21.97 -25.27 7.34
C LEU A 327 22.84 -25.56 6.12
N GLN A 328 22.39 -25.23 4.90
CA GLN A 328 23.21 -25.36 3.69
C GLN A 328 24.40 -24.38 3.68
N ALA A 329 24.21 -23.16 4.21
CA ALA A 329 25.32 -22.22 4.39
C ALA A 329 26.31 -22.73 5.47
N VAL A 330 25.80 -23.29 6.57
CA VAL A 330 26.63 -23.90 7.65
C VAL A 330 27.39 -25.12 7.15
N ASP A 331 26.76 -25.99 6.33
CA ASP A 331 27.42 -27.11 5.64
C ASP A 331 28.60 -26.62 4.77
N SER A 332 28.51 -25.38 4.27
CA SER A 332 29.57 -24.69 3.51
C SER A 332 30.55 -23.91 4.39
N SER A 333 30.57 -24.16 5.70
CA SER A 333 31.41 -23.49 6.72
C SER A 333 31.19 -21.98 6.81
N ARG A 334 29.94 -21.53 6.63
CA ARG A 334 29.56 -20.11 6.70
C ARG A 334 28.48 -19.86 7.74
N GLN A 335 28.53 -18.68 8.34
CA GLN A 335 27.58 -18.23 9.35
C GLN A 335 26.30 -17.70 8.70
N CYS A 336 25.24 -17.69 9.48
CA CYS A 336 23.95 -17.11 9.11
C CYS A 336 23.53 -16.03 10.11
N ALA A 337 22.82 -15.02 9.62
CA ALA A 337 22.15 -14.03 10.46
C ALA A 337 20.65 -14.06 10.22
N MET A 338 19.85 -14.04 11.29
CA MET A 338 18.39 -13.90 11.20
C MET A 338 17.93 -12.64 11.92
N LEU A 339 17.37 -11.71 11.15
CA LEU A 339 16.85 -10.43 11.63
C LEU A 339 15.35 -10.54 11.91
N ALA A 340 14.94 -10.21 13.14
CA ALA A 340 13.55 -10.18 13.58
C ALA A 340 13.15 -8.79 14.10
N PRO A 341 11.91 -8.31 13.84
CA PRO A 341 11.50 -6.91 14.06
C PRO A 341 11.46 -6.49 15.52
N THR A 342 11.34 -7.45 16.44
CA THR A 342 11.27 -7.19 17.88
C THR A 342 12.04 -8.25 18.64
N GLU A 343 12.41 -7.91 19.88
CA GLU A 343 13.15 -8.83 20.76
C GLU A 343 12.33 -10.08 21.08
N VAL A 344 11.01 -9.95 21.23
CA VAL A 344 10.10 -11.07 21.45
C VAL A 344 10.16 -12.06 20.28
N LEU A 345 10.13 -11.57 19.04
CA LEU A 345 10.23 -12.41 17.86
C LEU A 345 11.63 -13.01 17.68
N ALA A 346 12.69 -12.25 17.97
CA ALA A 346 14.06 -12.77 17.96
C ALA A 346 14.21 -13.92 18.97
N GLN A 347 13.69 -13.74 20.18
CA GLN A 347 13.71 -14.75 21.23
C GLN A 347 12.88 -15.99 20.86
N GLN A 348 11.73 -15.79 20.19
CA GLN A 348 10.89 -16.88 19.68
C GLN A 348 11.63 -17.68 18.61
N HIS A 349 12.21 -17.02 17.60
CA HIS A 349 12.99 -17.68 16.55
C HIS A 349 14.17 -18.43 17.14
N TYR A 350 14.95 -17.81 18.03
CA TYR A 350 16.03 -18.48 18.76
C TYR A 350 15.56 -19.78 19.41
N ARG A 351 14.51 -19.73 20.23
CA ARG A 351 13.97 -20.92 20.92
C ARG A 351 13.47 -21.98 19.93
N SER A 352 12.76 -21.55 18.88
CA SER A 352 12.18 -22.46 17.90
C SER A 352 13.24 -23.16 17.06
N LEU A 353 14.28 -22.44 16.62
CA LEU A 353 15.39 -22.99 15.85
C LEU A 353 16.21 -23.95 16.71
N THR A 354 16.60 -23.55 17.92
CA THR A 354 17.33 -24.42 18.86
C THR A 354 16.55 -25.69 19.16
N ALA A 355 15.25 -25.61 19.46
CA ALA A 355 14.43 -26.77 19.73
C ALA A 355 14.31 -27.73 18.52
N MET A 356 14.14 -27.19 17.30
CA MET A 356 14.10 -28.02 16.09
C MET A 356 15.44 -28.74 15.82
N LEU A 357 16.56 -28.05 16.03
CA LEU A 357 17.90 -28.62 15.86
C LEU A 357 18.18 -29.71 16.90
N GLU A 358 17.86 -29.46 18.17
CA GLU A 358 18.01 -30.44 19.26
C GLU A 358 17.14 -31.68 19.04
N GLN A 359 15.88 -31.51 18.65
CA GLN A 359 14.97 -32.63 18.36
C GLN A 359 15.46 -33.48 17.19
N ALA A 360 16.04 -32.85 16.17
CA ALA A 360 16.59 -33.55 15.02
C ALA A 360 18.00 -34.12 15.25
N GLY A 361 18.63 -33.80 16.38
CA GLY A 361 20.00 -34.23 16.70
C GLY A 361 21.09 -33.54 15.86
N VAL A 362 20.80 -32.34 15.35
CA VAL A 362 21.70 -31.58 14.47
C VAL A 362 22.58 -30.65 15.31
N ALA A 363 23.89 -30.80 15.21
CA ALA A 363 24.86 -30.05 16.01
C ALA A 363 25.19 -28.70 15.37
N VAL A 364 24.39 -27.67 15.70
CA VAL A 364 24.56 -26.29 15.21
C VAL A 364 24.38 -25.30 16.35
N THR A 365 25.31 -24.34 16.46
CA THR A 365 25.33 -23.34 17.52
C THR A 365 24.50 -22.12 17.12
N VAL A 366 23.37 -21.93 17.80
CA VAL A 366 22.51 -20.75 17.63
C VAL A 366 22.76 -19.77 18.78
N ARG A 367 22.91 -18.47 18.48
CA ARG A 367 23.03 -17.39 19.46
C ARG A 367 21.99 -16.30 19.26
N LEU A 368 21.67 -15.59 20.34
CA LEU A 368 20.74 -14.48 20.36
C LEU A 368 21.48 -13.17 20.60
N LEU A 369 21.18 -12.13 19.80
CA LEU A 369 21.67 -10.77 19.98
C LEU A 369 20.51 -9.76 20.01
N THR A 370 20.18 -9.26 21.20
CA THR A 370 19.14 -8.22 21.40
C THR A 370 19.74 -6.96 22.06
N GLY A 371 18.94 -5.89 22.12
CA GLY A 371 19.32 -4.63 22.78
C GLY A 371 19.25 -4.71 24.31
N SER A 372 18.39 -5.59 24.82
CA SER A 372 18.19 -5.85 26.26
C SER A 372 19.27 -6.70 26.94
N MET A 373 20.21 -7.28 26.20
CA MET A 373 21.27 -8.12 26.79
C MET A 373 22.22 -7.33 27.68
N SER A 374 22.73 -7.98 28.74
CA SER A 374 23.77 -7.38 29.56
C SER A 374 25.06 -7.16 28.74
N THR A 375 25.86 -6.17 29.13
CA THR A 375 27.14 -5.87 28.45
C THR A 375 28.06 -7.09 28.39
N LYS A 376 28.03 -7.97 29.40
CA LYS A 376 28.85 -9.17 29.46
C LYS A 376 28.39 -10.22 28.43
N GLU A 377 27.09 -10.52 28.40
CA GLU A 377 26.51 -11.50 27.47
C GLU A 377 26.61 -11.03 26.02
N ARG A 378 26.36 -9.73 25.78
CA ARG A 378 26.52 -9.12 24.47
C ARG A 378 27.95 -9.25 23.97
N ARG A 379 28.95 -8.93 24.80
CA ARG A 379 30.37 -9.08 24.43
C ARG A 379 30.75 -10.53 24.12
N ALA A 380 30.29 -11.48 24.93
CA ALA A 380 30.55 -12.90 24.67
C ALA A 380 29.96 -13.34 23.33
N THR A 381 28.71 -12.98 23.05
CA THR A 381 28.02 -13.31 21.79
C THR A 381 28.72 -12.70 20.57
N LEU A 382 29.18 -11.45 20.68
CA LEU A 382 29.93 -10.79 19.60
C LEU A 382 31.29 -11.45 19.35
N LEU A 383 31.98 -11.89 20.41
CA LEU A 383 33.25 -12.63 20.25
C LEU A 383 33.04 -13.97 19.54
N GLU A 384 32.00 -14.71 19.93
CA GLU A 384 31.67 -15.97 19.27
C GLU A 384 31.26 -15.76 17.79
N ALA A 385 30.56 -14.68 17.47
CA ALA A 385 30.23 -14.32 16.10
C ALA A 385 31.47 -13.98 15.25
N VAL A 386 32.39 -13.17 15.79
CA VAL A 386 33.63 -12.76 15.10
C VAL A 386 34.63 -13.92 14.94
N ASN A 387 34.65 -14.85 15.88
CA ASN A 387 35.54 -16.02 15.83
C ASN A 387 34.97 -17.19 15.01
N GLY A 388 33.72 -17.11 14.55
CA GLY A 388 33.07 -18.17 13.78
C GLY A 388 32.54 -19.33 14.64
N GLU A 389 32.46 -19.17 15.96
CA GLU A 389 31.94 -20.18 16.89
C GLU A 389 30.40 -20.23 16.90
N ALA A 390 29.74 -19.13 16.52
CA ALA A 390 28.30 -19.08 16.34
C ALA A 390 27.91 -19.33 14.87
N ASP A 391 27.29 -20.47 14.58
CA ASP A 391 26.84 -20.82 13.23
C ASP A 391 25.65 -19.96 12.78
N ILE A 392 24.71 -19.70 13.69
CA ILE A 392 23.50 -18.90 13.43
C ILE A 392 23.34 -17.83 14.50
N VAL A 393 23.24 -16.57 14.11
CA VAL A 393 22.94 -15.46 15.04
C VAL A 393 21.56 -14.89 14.75
N VAL A 394 20.65 -15.05 15.69
CA VAL A 394 19.30 -14.46 15.65
C VAL A 394 19.32 -13.15 16.42
N GLY A 395 18.71 -12.09 15.89
CA GLY A 395 18.71 -10.81 16.59
C GLY A 395 17.77 -9.77 16.02
N THR A 396 17.73 -8.62 16.69
CA THR A 396 16.97 -7.46 16.23
C THR A 396 17.87 -6.51 15.42
N HIS A 397 17.45 -5.25 15.24
CA HIS A 397 18.30 -4.17 14.70
C HIS A 397 19.67 -4.05 15.40
N ALA A 398 19.83 -4.66 16.59
CA ALA A 398 21.11 -4.86 17.25
C ALA A 398 22.18 -5.51 16.37
N LEU A 399 21.81 -6.37 15.41
CA LEU A 399 22.72 -6.98 14.43
C LEU A 399 23.29 -5.96 13.44
N LEU A 400 22.55 -4.87 13.20
CA LEU A 400 22.90 -3.82 12.26
C LEU A 400 23.78 -2.74 12.90
N SER A 401 23.88 -2.72 14.24
CA SER A 401 24.67 -1.73 14.97
C SER A 401 26.13 -1.72 14.53
N GLU A 402 26.76 -0.55 14.63
CA GLU A 402 28.21 -0.40 14.43
C GLU A 402 28.99 -1.32 15.40
N GLY A 403 30.00 -2.01 14.87
CA GLY A 403 30.84 -2.94 15.63
C GLY A 403 30.34 -4.39 15.72
N VAL A 404 29.25 -4.76 15.03
CA VAL A 404 28.85 -6.16 14.86
C VAL A 404 29.50 -6.74 13.61
N GLU A 405 30.48 -7.61 13.79
CA GLU A 405 31.20 -8.28 12.70
C GLU A 405 30.97 -9.80 12.77
N PHE A 406 31.06 -10.44 11.61
CA PHE A 406 30.97 -11.90 11.45
C PHE A 406 32.30 -12.40 10.87
N PHE A 407 32.66 -13.64 11.18
CA PHE A 407 33.83 -14.28 10.59
C PHE A 407 33.65 -14.52 9.08
N ASP A 408 32.53 -15.14 8.69
CA ASP A 408 32.19 -15.37 7.29
C ASP A 408 30.68 -15.55 7.11
N LEU A 409 29.97 -14.49 6.74
CA LEU A 409 28.52 -14.48 6.61
C LEU A 409 28.09 -14.99 5.22
N GLY A 410 27.37 -16.12 5.18
CA GLY A 410 26.90 -16.75 3.95
C GLY A 410 25.44 -16.45 3.61
N LEU A 411 24.57 -16.35 4.61
CA LEU A 411 23.13 -16.12 4.43
C LEU A 411 22.56 -15.15 5.46
N VAL A 412 21.73 -14.23 4.98
CA VAL A 412 20.93 -13.31 5.80
C VAL A 412 19.47 -13.63 5.58
N VAL A 413 18.74 -13.86 6.68
CA VAL A 413 17.30 -14.06 6.69
C VAL A 413 16.63 -12.88 7.38
N VAL A 414 15.66 -12.25 6.72
CA VAL A 414 14.90 -11.12 7.30
C VAL A 414 13.44 -11.52 7.44
N ASP A 415 12.90 -11.49 8.66
CA ASP A 415 11.49 -11.78 8.93
C ASP A 415 10.65 -10.50 9.05
N GLU A 416 9.40 -10.54 8.58
CA GLU A 416 8.43 -9.42 8.58
C GLU A 416 9.01 -8.12 8.01
N GLN A 417 9.44 -8.19 6.74
CA GLN A 417 10.15 -7.13 6.01
C GLN A 417 9.51 -5.73 6.13
N HIS A 418 8.19 -5.63 6.18
CA HIS A 418 7.47 -4.35 6.14
C HIS A 418 7.76 -3.41 7.33
N ARG A 419 8.44 -3.90 8.39
CA ARG A 419 8.89 -3.05 9.50
C ARG A 419 10.35 -2.60 9.40
N PHE A 420 11.09 -3.10 8.42
CA PHE A 420 12.51 -2.80 8.23
C PHE A 420 12.70 -1.94 6.98
N GLY A 421 13.30 -0.78 7.15
CA GLY A 421 13.63 0.11 6.04
C GLY A 421 14.65 -0.52 5.10
N VAL A 422 14.64 -0.12 3.82
CA VAL A 422 15.45 -0.78 2.80
C VAL A 422 16.96 -0.66 3.07
N ARG A 423 17.40 0.48 3.60
CA ARG A 423 18.79 0.77 4.04
C ARG A 423 19.39 -0.23 5.04
N GLN A 424 18.54 -0.90 5.81
CA GLN A 424 18.97 -1.87 6.82
C GLN A 424 19.40 -3.20 6.19
N ARG A 425 18.91 -3.51 4.98
CA ARG A 425 19.23 -4.74 4.23
C ARG A 425 20.65 -4.69 3.67
N ASP A 426 21.04 -3.54 3.11
CA ASP A 426 22.35 -3.38 2.48
C ASP A 426 23.52 -3.42 3.47
N GLN A 427 23.30 -3.00 4.72
CA GLN A 427 24.33 -3.03 5.75
C GLN A 427 24.82 -4.44 6.09
N LEU A 428 23.99 -5.48 5.90
CA LEU A 428 24.41 -6.88 6.08
C LEU A 428 24.96 -7.46 4.77
N ARG A 429 24.51 -6.96 3.62
CA ARG A 429 25.01 -7.37 2.30
C ARG A 429 26.47 -6.97 2.08
N SER A 430 26.92 -5.88 2.70
CA SER A 430 28.32 -5.44 2.64
C SER A 430 29.25 -6.14 3.63
N ARG A 431 28.76 -7.09 4.45
CA ARG A 431 29.54 -7.76 5.51
C ARG A 431 30.04 -9.16 5.13
N GLY A 432 29.90 -9.56 3.88
CA GLY A 432 30.52 -10.79 3.41
C GLY A 432 32.05 -10.65 3.31
N ARG A 433 32.76 -11.75 3.58
CA ARG A 433 34.21 -11.74 3.60
C ARG A 433 34.78 -11.58 2.18
N GLY A 434 35.90 -10.87 2.05
CA GLY A 434 36.62 -10.77 0.77
C GLY A 434 35.89 -10.02 -0.34
N GLY A 435 34.94 -9.12 0.01
CA GLY A 435 34.12 -8.39 -0.95
C GLY A 435 32.96 -9.21 -1.52
N MET A 436 32.71 -10.41 -0.99
CA MET A 436 31.54 -11.20 -1.35
C MET A 436 30.27 -10.62 -0.72
N THR A 437 29.15 -10.83 -1.39
CA THR A 437 27.82 -10.45 -0.91
C THR A 437 27.10 -11.70 -0.41
N PRO A 438 26.69 -11.77 0.87
CA PRO A 438 25.90 -12.86 1.40
C PRO A 438 24.56 -13.04 0.65
N HIS A 439 24.06 -14.27 0.61
CA HIS A 439 22.72 -14.55 0.12
C HIS A 439 21.66 -13.87 1.01
N LEU A 440 20.55 -13.43 0.42
CA LEU A 440 19.45 -12.76 1.12
C LEU A 440 18.13 -13.51 0.89
N LEU A 441 17.52 -13.96 1.99
CA LEU A 441 16.18 -14.51 2.03
C LEU A 441 15.29 -13.59 2.86
N VAL A 442 14.22 -13.09 2.28
CA VAL A 442 13.26 -12.24 2.97
C VAL A 442 11.96 -12.98 3.15
N MET A 443 11.35 -12.92 4.34
CA MET A 443 10.10 -13.60 4.65
C MET A 443 8.99 -12.57 4.88
N SER A 444 7.83 -12.85 4.31
CA SER A 444 6.61 -12.09 4.57
C SER A 444 5.47 -13.02 4.98
N ALA A 445 4.74 -12.62 6.03
CA ALA A 445 3.53 -13.30 6.46
C ALA A 445 2.27 -12.87 5.70
N THR A 446 2.30 -11.70 5.06
CA THR A 446 1.21 -11.25 4.18
C THR A 446 1.43 -11.82 2.78
N PRO A 447 0.46 -12.53 2.20
CA PRO A 447 0.51 -12.86 0.78
C PRO A 447 0.59 -11.55 0.00
N ILE A 448 1.56 -11.45 -0.91
CA ILE A 448 1.75 -10.27 -1.74
C ILE A 448 1.21 -10.62 -3.13
N PRO A 449 0.24 -9.87 -3.67
CA PRO A 449 -0.28 -10.11 -5.00
C PRO A 449 0.84 -10.02 -6.03
N ARG A 450 0.76 -10.86 -7.07
CA ARG A 450 1.86 -11.06 -8.01
C ARG A 450 2.29 -9.74 -8.69
N THR A 451 1.33 -8.88 -9.03
CA THR A 451 1.59 -7.57 -9.65
C THR A 451 2.42 -6.65 -8.75
N VAL A 452 2.19 -6.69 -7.44
CA VAL A 452 2.97 -5.94 -6.44
C VAL A 452 4.36 -6.54 -6.24
N ALA A 453 4.43 -7.87 -6.21
CA ALA A 453 5.68 -8.59 -6.11
C ALA A 453 6.60 -8.32 -7.32
N MET A 454 6.04 -8.20 -8.52
CA MET A 454 6.79 -7.92 -9.76
C MET A 454 7.26 -6.46 -9.91
N THR A 455 6.62 -5.50 -9.25
CA THR A 455 6.96 -4.08 -9.39
C THR A 455 7.88 -3.60 -8.28
N ILE A 456 7.49 -3.74 -7.02
CA ILE A 456 8.24 -3.19 -5.87
C ILE A 456 9.35 -4.15 -5.43
N PHE A 457 9.00 -5.42 -5.38
CA PHE A 457 9.89 -6.49 -4.95
C PHE A 457 10.52 -7.21 -6.15
N GLY A 458 10.41 -6.65 -7.36
CA GLY A 458 10.72 -7.35 -8.59
C GLY A 458 12.21 -7.66 -8.80
N ASP A 459 13.10 -7.10 -7.96
CA ASP A 459 14.49 -7.53 -7.89
C ASP A 459 14.66 -8.86 -7.14
N LEU A 460 13.65 -9.26 -6.36
CA LEU A 460 13.59 -10.52 -5.65
C LEU A 460 12.98 -11.61 -6.53
N ALA A 461 13.61 -12.77 -6.56
CA ALA A 461 12.92 -14.00 -6.94
C ALA A 461 11.81 -14.27 -5.92
N VAL A 462 10.62 -14.70 -6.36
CA VAL A 462 9.46 -14.87 -5.47
C VAL A 462 9.12 -16.34 -5.35
N SER A 463 9.16 -16.88 -4.14
CA SER A 463 8.64 -18.20 -3.77
C SER A 463 7.40 -18.05 -2.91
N GLN A 464 6.34 -18.76 -3.25
CA GLN A 464 5.09 -18.73 -2.50
C GLN A 464 4.78 -20.09 -1.87
N LEU A 465 4.52 -20.10 -0.56
CA LEU A 465 3.98 -21.25 0.16
C LEU A 465 2.46 -21.11 0.25
N THR A 466 1.76 -21.80 -0.65
CA THR A 466 0.29 -21.82 -0.73
C THR A 466 -0.34 -22.88 0.18
N GLU A 467 0.42 -23.92 0.55
CA GLU A 467 -0.08 -25.03 1.36
C GLU A 467 0.05 -24.73 2.86
N LEU A 468 -1.02 -25.06 3.60
CA LEU A 468 -0.98 -25.11 5.07
C LEU A 468 -0.52 -26.50 5.53
N PRO A 469 0.32 -26.61 6.58
CA PRO A 469 0.73 -27.89 7.14
C PRO A 469 -0.47 -28.75 7.56
N ARG A 470 -0.35 -30.08 7.40
CA ARG A 470 -1.39 -31.03 7.81
C ARG A 470 -1.73 -30.89 9.29
N GLY A 471 -3.02 -30.79 9.63
CA GLY A 471 -3.54 -30.74 11.00
C GLY A 471 -4.13 -29.40 11.44
N ARG A 472 -3.88 -28.31 10.69
CA ARG A 472 -4.47 -27.01 11.02
C ARG A 472 -5.93 -26.93 10.57
N GLN A 473 -6.82 -26.60 11.50
CA GLN A 473 -8.22 -26.32 11.19
C GLN A 473 -8.43 -24.85 10.79
N GLU A 474 -9.34 -24.62 9.84
CA GLU A 474 -9.65 -23.27 9.36
C GLU A 474 -10.23 -22.37 10.47
N ILE A 475 -9.97 -21.06 10.35
CA ILE A 475 -10.49 -20.05 11.26
C ILE A 475 -11.79 -19.49 10.69
N GLN A 476 -12.90 -19.70 11.38
CA GLN A 476 -14.19 -19.14 10.98
C GLN A 476 -14.31 -17.70 11.45
N SER A 477 -14.62 -16.79 10.53
CA SER A 477 -14.72 -15.37 10.81
C SER A 477 -16.17 -14.89 10.73
N PHE A 478 -16.61 -14.11 11.71
CA PHE A 478 -17.98 -13.59 11.79
C PHE A 478 -17.95 -12.09 12.04
N VAL A 479 -18.70 -11.32 11.24
CA VAL A 479 -18.90 -9.90 11.52
C VAL A 479 -20.06 -9.72 12.51
N VAL A 480 -19.83 -8.92 13.54
CA VAL A 480 -20.75 -8.68 14.66
C VAL A 480 -21.14 -7.20 14.66
N PRO A 481 -22.28 -6.81 14.05
CA PRO A 481 -22.77 -5.44 14.08
C PRO A 481 -23.33 -5.11 15.47
N THR A 482 -22.56 -4.44 16.32
CA THR A 482 -22.92 -4.26 17.73
C THR A 482 -24.08 -3.29 17.92
N LEU A 483 -24.20 -2.27 17.04
CA LEU A 483 -25.31 -1.30 17.07
C LEU A 483 -26.62 -1.89 16.55
N GLU A 484 -26.57 -2.60 15.41
CA GLU A 484 -27.77 -3.15 14.77
C GLU A 484 -28.24 -4.45 15.46
N LYS A 485 -27.30 -5.24 16.00
CA LYS A 485 -27.56 -6.55 16.62
C LYS A 485 -26.85 -6.71 17.97
N PRO A 486 -27.26 -6.00 19.04
CA PRO A 486 -26.65 -6.12 20.36
C PRO A 486 -26.67 -7.55 20.95
N ARG A 487 -27.67 -8.36 20.57
CA ARG A 487 -27.75 -9.77 20.97
C ARG A 487 -26.61 -10.62 20.44
N TRP A 488 -26.07 -10.30 19.26
CA TRP A 488 -24.93 -11.02 18.69
C TRP A 488 -23.68 -10.75 19.50
N GLU A 489 -23.46 -9.50 19.94
CA GLU A 489 -22.37 -9.16 20.85
C GLU A 489 -22.48 -9.90 22.17
N ALA A 490 -23.68 -9.95 22.77
CA ALA A 490 -23.89 -10.73 23.99
C ALA A 490 -23.52 -12.22 23.80
N ARG A 491 -23.95 -12.82 22.68
CA ARG A 491 -23.58 -14.20 22.33
C ARG A 491 -22.08 -14.39 22.13
N THR A 492 -21.38 -13.40 21.55
CA THR A 492 -19.92 -13.43 21.41
C THR A 492 -19.22 -13.53 22.77
N TRP A 493 -19.66 -12.75 23.76
CA TRP A 493 -19.12 -12.82 25.12
C TRP A 493 -19.37 -14.17 25.79
N GLU A 494 -20.58 -14.72 25.67
CA GLU A 494 -20.90 -16.06 26.17
C GLU A 494 -20.00 -17.12 25.53
N ARG A 495 -19.77 -17.02 24.22
CA ARG A 495 -18.92 -17.94 23.48
C ARG A 495 -17.46 -17.90 23.93
N ILE A 496 -16.94 -16.72 24.27
CA ILE A 496 -15.61 -16.59 24.90
C ILE A 496 -15.58 -17.37 26.23
N GLY A 497 -16.60 -17.20 27.07
CA GLY A 497 -16.70 -17.92 28.36
C GLY A 497 -16.76 -19.44 28.19
N GLU A 498 -17.51 -19.94 27.21
CA GLU A 498 -17.59 -21.37 26.88
C GLU A 498 -16.23 -21.96 26.48
N GLU A 499 -15.44 -21.24 25.67
CA GLU A 499 -14.13 -21.72 25.24
C GLU A 499 -13.10 -21.67 26.38
N VAL A 500 -13.13 -20.61 27.18
CA VAL A 500 -12.29 -20.52 28.39
C VAL A 500 -12.59 -21.64 29.38
N ALA A 501 -13.87 -22.00 29.57
CA ALA A 501 -14.25 -23.11 30.43
C ALA A 501 -13.72 -24.48 29.95
N LYS A 502 -13.39 -24.62 28.65
CA LYS A 502 -12.73 -25.81 28.08
C LYS A 502 -11.21 -25.78 28.19
N GLY A 503 -10.65 -24.78 28.87
CA GLY A 503 -9.21 -24.55 29.00
C GLY A 503 -8.58 -23.88 27.78
N ASN A 504 -9.38 -23.31 26.87
CA ASN A 504 -8.85 -22.48 25.78
C ASN A 504 -8.65 -21.03 26.23
N ARG A 505 -7.98 -20.24 25.39
CA ARG A 505 -7.67 -18.83 25.64
C ARG A 505 -8.28 -17.92 24.57
N ALA A 506 -8.48 -16.65 24.91
CA ALA A 506 -9.07 -15.66 24.01
C ALA A 506 -8.30 -14.33 23.98
N PHE A 507 -8.19 -13.76 22.78
CA PHE A 507 -7.69 -12.40 22.56
C PHE A 507 -8.84 -11.44 22.30
N ILE A 508 -8.76 -10.24 22.89
CA ILE A 508 -9.67 -9.13 22.64
C ILE A 508 -8.84 -7.91 22.24
N VAL A 509 -8.97 -7.45 21.00
CA VAL A 509 -8.14 -6.39 20.42
C VAL A 509 -8.95 -5.10 20.27
N CYS A 510 -8.38 -3.99 20.74
CA CYS A 510 -9.00 -2.67 20.82
C CYS A 510 -8.15 -1.62 20.06
N PRO A 511 -8.78 -0.63 19.41
CA PRO A 511 -8.07 0.32 18.56
C PRO A 511 -7.28 1.38 19.34
N ARG A 512 -7.61 1.60 20.61
CA ARG A 512 -7.06 2.68 21.44
C ARG A 512 -6.65 2.19 22.82
N ILE A 513 -5.67 2.87 23.40
CA ILE A 513 -5.12 2.57 24.73
C ILE A 513 -5.97 3.22 25.82
N THR A 514 -6.05 4.56 25.79
CA THR A 514 -6.67 5.40 26.82
C THR A 514 -8.15 5.64 26.58
N ARG A 515 -8.90 5.83 27.67
CA ARG A 515 -10.31 6.23 27.62
C ARG A 515 -10.49 7.56 26.92
N ASP A 516 -11.62 7.68 26.23
CA ASP A 516 -12.08 8.92 25.61
C ASP A 516 -13.40 9.32 26.28
N GLU A 517 -13.34 10.24 27.24
CA GLU A 517 -14.51 10.68 28.03
C GLU A 517 -15.57 11.40 27.19
N GLU A 518 -15.21 11.89 25.99
CA GLU A 518 -16.12 12.56 25.07
C GLU A 518 -16.90 11.58 24.16
N GLN A 519 -16.48 10.31 24.08
CA GLN A 519 -17.14 9.31 23.24
C GLN A 519 -18.21 8.51 24.00
N PHE A 520 -19.42 8.46 23.43
CA PHE A 520 -20.55 7.70 23.98
C PHE A 520 -20.32 6.17 24.05
N LEU A 521 -19.42 5.63 23.22
CA LEU A 521 -19.04 4.22 23.18
C LEU A 521 -17.52 4.07 23.21
N ASP A 522 -16.96 4.08 24.42
CA ASP A 522 -15.52 3.89 24.63
C ASP A 522 -15.11 2.42 24.34
N GLU A 523 -14.16 2.28 23.42
CA GLU A 523 -13.58 1.02 22.95
C GLU A 523 -12.06 0.97 23.22
N SER A 524 -11.60 1.72 24.22
CA SER A 524 -10.24 1.65 24.76
C SER A 524 -9.97 0.32 25.46
N VAL A 525 -8.69 -0.05 25.56
CA VAL A 525 -8.26 -1.26 26.31
C VAL A 525 -8.80 -1.24 27.74
N GLU A 526 -8.74 -0.11 28.43
CA GLU A 526 -9.21 0.02 29.81
C GLU A 526 -10.74 -0.17 29.93
N ALA A 527 -11.52 0.44 29.03
CA ALA A 527 -12.98 0.32 29.06
C ALA A 527 -13.44 -1.10 28.69
N VAL A 528 -12.79 -1.72 27.71
CA VAL A 528 -13.08 -3.10 27.29
C VAL A 528 -12.62 -4.10 28.34
N PHE A 529 -11.53 -3.85 29.05
CA PHE A 529 -11.08 -4.66 30.18
C PHE A 529 -12.13 -4.70 31.30
N ASP A 530 -12.66 -3.55 31.71
CA ASP A 530 -13.75 -3.48 32.69
C ASP A 530 -15.01 -4.20 32.21
N ARG A 531 -15.34 -4.07 30.92
CA ARG A 531 -16.47 -4.76 30.30
C ARG A 531 -16.27 -6.28 30.31
N ALA A 532 -15.07 -6.75 29.96
CA ALA A 532 -14.71 -8.16 29.96
C ALA A 532 -14.82 -8.76 31.37
N ARG A 533 -14.32 -8.08 32.41
CA ARG A 533 -14.44 -8.53 33.81
C ARG A 533 -15.89 -8.66 34.27
N LYS A 534 -16.77 -7.75 33.84
CA LYS A 534 -18.21 -7.81 34.15
C LYS A 534 -18.93 -8.93 33.38
N LYS A 535 -18.55 -9.17 32.13
CA LYS A 535 -19.22 -10.14 31.24
C LYS A 535 -18.71 -11.57 31.42
N LEU A 536 -17.49 -11.75 31.93
CA LEU A 536 -16.82 -13.04 32.13
C LEU A 536 -16.44 -13.21 33.62
N PRO A 537 -17.41 -13.37 34.52
CA PRO A 537 -17.13 -13.55 35.95
C PRO A 537 -16.33 -14.83 36.18
N GLY A 538 -15.27 -14.75 37.00
CA GLY A 538 -14.42 -15.89 37.35
C GLY A 538 -13.30 -16.21 36.35
N VAL A 539 -13.21 -15.49 35.23
CA VAL A 539 -12.15 -15.65 34.23
C VAL A 539 -10.92 -14.80 34.60
N ARG A 540 -9.70 -15.31 34.38
CA ARG A 540 -8.45 -14.58 34.65
C ARG A 540 -8.11 -13.70 33.44
N ILE A 541 -8.37 -12.40 33.58
CA ILE A 541 -8.22 -11.42 32.50
C ILE A 541 -7.09 -10.45 32.84
N SER A 542 -6.25 -10.12 31.85
CA SER A 542 -5.27 -9.02 31.96
C SER A 542 -5.35 -8.09 30.74
N GLN A 543 -4.79 -6.89 30.88
CA GLN A 543 -4.65 -5.94 29.80
C GLN A 543 -3.19 -5.86 29.31
N LEU A 544 -3.01 -5.53 28.03
CA LEU A 544 -1.69 -5.28 27.45
C LEU A 544 -1.72 -4.14 26.43
N HIS A 545 -0.89 -3.12 26.61
CA HIS A 545 -0.87 -1.99 25.67
C HIS A 545 0.51 -1.34 25.58
N GLY A 546 0.71 -0.51 24.53
CA GLY A 546 2.00 0.11 24.21
C GLY A 546 2.62 0.93 25.34
N ASN A 547 1.80 1.55 26.20
CA ASN A 547 2.27 2.39 27.31
C ASN A 547 2.76 1.61 28.55
N MET A 548 2.67 0.28 28.57
CA MET A 548 3.21 -0.52 29.69
C MET A 548 4.74 -0.59 29.63
N ALA A 549 5.37 -0.68 30.80
CA ALA A 549 6.80 -0.96 30.91
C ALA A 549 7.14 -2.29 30.21
N PRO A 550 8.30 -2.41 29.54
CA PRO A 550 8.70 -3.63 28.84
C PRO A 550 8.63 -4.89 29.73
N GLU A 551 9.11 -4.80 30.97
CA GLU A 551 9.12 -5.93 31.91
C GLU A 551 7.70 -6.39 32.27
N ASP A 552 6.75 -5.47 32.36
CA ASP A 552 5.35 -5.78 32.62
C ASP A 552 4.68 -6.44 31.42
N LYS A 553 4.99 -6.00 30.20
CA LYS A 553 4.49 -6.64 28.97
C LYS A 553 4.98 -8.07 28.90
N ASP A 554 6.26 -8.30 29.10
CA ASP A 554 6.86 -9.63 29.04
C ASP A 554 6.25 -10.56 30.09
N ARG A 555 6.07 -10.08 31.32
CA ARG A 555 5.41 -10.83 32.39
C ARG A 555 3.97 -11.20 32.03
N VAL A 556 3.18 -10.26 31.51
CA VAL A 556 1.79 -10.52 31.11
C VAL A 556 1.72 -11.49 29.93
N MET A 557 2.59 -11.34 28.93
CA MET A 557 2.65 -12.26 27.80
C MET A 557 3.07 -13.66 28.23
N GLN A 558 4.03 -13.79 29.13
CA GLN A 558 4.46 -15.08 29.68
C GLN A 558 3.36 -15.74 30.53
N ALA A 559 2.67 -14.97 31.36
CA ALA A 559 1.52 -15.45 32.14
C ALA A 559 0.39 -15.92 31.21
N PHE A 560 0.12 -15.20 30.13
CA PHE A 560 -0.85 -15.61 29.13
C PHE A 560 -0.40 -16.87 28.39
N ALA A 561 0.85 -16.97 27.93
CA ALA A 561 1.39 -18.12 27.22
C ALA A 561 1.50 -19.41 28.07
N THR A 562 1.73 -19.28 29.38
CA THR A 562 1.78 -20.42 30.32
C THR A 562 0.42 -20.85 30.89
N GLY A 563 -0.67 -20.18 30.49
CA GLY A 563 -2.03 -20.52 30.94
C GLY A 563 -2.35 -20.01 32.34
N GLN A 564 -1.60 -19.04 32.86
CA GLN A 564 -1.93 -18.31 34.10
C GLN A 564 -3.02 -17.25 33.87
N LEU A 565 -3.20 -16.81 32.62
CA LEU A 565 -4.28 -15.94 32.17
C LEU A 565 -5.09 -16.62 31.07
N ASP A 566 -6.40 -16.37 31.08
CA ASP A 566 -7.36 -16.97 30.15
C ASP A 566 -7.70 -16.01 28.99
N VAL A 567 -7.79 -14.70 29.29
CA VAL A 567 -8.18 -13.67 28.33
C VAL A 567 -7.20 -12.50 28.38
N LEU A 568 -6.76 -12.05 27.21
CA LEU A 568 -5.90 -10.89 27.07
C LEU A 568 -6.61 -9.78 26.28
N VAL A 569 -6.83 -8.64 26.93
CA VAL A 569 -7.38 -7.42 26.30
C VAL A 569 -6.22 -6.53 25.88
N SER A 570 -6.09 -6.23 24.60
CA SER A 570 -4.90 -5.53 24.11
C SER A 570 -5.16 -4.61 22.93
N THR A 571 -4.14 -3.85 22.55
CA THR A 571 -4.07 -3.13 21.28
C THR A 571 -3.41 -4.00 20.21
N THR A 572 -3.04 -3.42 19.06
CA THR A 572 -2.24 -4.06 18.01
C THR A 572 -0.87 -4.55 18.47
N VAL A 573 -0.48 -4.37 19.73
CA VAL A 573 0.79 -4.89 20.25
C VAL A 573 0.88 -6.42 20.16
N ILE A 574 -0.26 -7.16 20.14
CA ILE A 574 -0.28 -8.61 19.88
C ILE A 574 0.08 -8.97 18.42
N GLU A 575 0.09 -8.00 17.49
CA GLU A 575 0.64 -8.23 16.14
C GLU A 575 2.07 -8.78 16.20
N VAL A 576 2.78 -8.56 17.32
CA VAL A 576 4.13 -9.07 17.57
C VAL A 576 4.11 -10.37 18.39
N GLY A 577 4.05 -11.49 17.68
CA GLY A 577 4.96 -12.60 17.95
C GLY A 577 4.82 -13.43 19.23
N VAL A 578 3.63 -13.66 19.77
CA VAL A 578 3.48 -14.76 20.76
C VAL A 578 2.57 -15.83 20.20
N ASP A 579 3.12 -17.04 20.11
CA ASP A 579 2.40 -18.24 19.72
C ASP A 579 1.74 -18.87 20.95
N VAL A 580 0.42 -19.01 20.90
CA VAL A 580 -0.38 -19.61 21.97
C VAL A 580 -1.30 -20.64 21.32
N PRO A 581 -0.91 -21.92 21.25
CA PRO A 581 -1.66 -22.96 20.55
C PRO A 581 -3.11 -23.11 21.02
N GLU A 582 -3.36 -22.89 22.31
CA GLU A 582 -4.66 -22.98 22.96
C GLU A 582 -5.50 -21.70 22.83
N ALA A 583 -4.99 -20.66 22.15
CA ALA A 583 -5.79 -19.49 21.79
C ALA A 583 -6.70 -19.81 20.61
N THR A 584 -8.00 -19.92 20.89
CA THR A 584 -9.02 -20.33 19.89
C THR A 584 -9.97 -19.20 19.52
N ILE A 585 -10.07 -18.13 20.33
CA ILE A 585 -10.96 -17.00 20.06
C ILE A 585 -10.17 -15.72 19.84
N MET A 586 -10.46 -15.01 18.76
CA MET A 586 -10.04 -13.64 18.48
C MET A 586 -11.29 -12.74 18.42
N MET A 587 -11.33 -11.66 19.20
CA MET A 587 -12.39 -10.65 19.13
C MET A 587 -11.76 -9.29 18.84
N ILE A 588 -12.09 -8.68 17.70
CA ILE A 588 -11.57 -7.37 17.31
C ILE A 588 -12.69 -6.34 17.49
N ARG A 589 -12.48 -5.37 18.37
CA ARG A 589 -13.39 -4.24 18.62
C ARG A 589 -13.16 -3.15 17.59
N ARG A 590 -14.23 -2.52 17.09
CA ARG A 590 -14.17 -1.52 16.00
C ARG A 590 -13.32 -2.00 14.83
N ALA A 591 -13.61 -3.20 14.33
CA ALA A 591 -12.87 -3.84 13.24
C ALA A 591 -12.75 -2.93 12.00
N GLU A 592 -13.71 -2.02 11.77
CA GLU A 592 -13.66 -1.03 10.70
C GLU A 592 -12.44 -0.09 10.76
N SER A 593 -11.84 0.08 11.94
CA SER A 593 -10.68 0.96 12.15
C SER A 593 -9.34 0.31 11.81
N TYR A 594 -9.33 -0.98 11.44
CA TYR A 594 -8.13 -1.72 11.08
C TYR A 594 -8.01 -1.92 9.57
N GLY A 595 -6.78 -2.02 9.06
CA GLY A 595 -6.52 -2.47 7.70
C GLY A 595 -6.80 -3.97 7.50
N ILE A 596 -6.95 -4.43 6.25
CA ILE A 596 -7.21 -5.86 5.97
C ILE A 596 -6.01 -6.69 6.40
N SER A 597 -4.79 -6.24 6.08
CA SER A 597 -3.56 -6.89 6.51
C SER A 597 -3.45 -7.05 8.03
N GLN A 598 -3.88 -6.05 8.80
CA GLN A 598 -3.86 -6.11 10.27
C GLN A 598 -4.88 -7.13 10.80
N ILE A 599 -6.11 -7.11 10.28
CA ILE A 599 -7.13 -8.10 10.64
C ILE A 599 -6.65 -9.52 10.30
N HIS A 600 -6.00 -9.70 9.15
CA HIS A 600 -5.42 -10.97 8.74
C HIS A 600 -4.34 -11.46 9.71
N GLN A 601 -3.39 -10.58 10.08
CA GLN A 601 -2.34 -10.90 11.05
C GLN A 601 -2.92 -11.27 12.42
N LEU A 602 -3.89 -10.48 12.92
CA LEU A 602 -4.59 -10.76 14.18
C LEU A 602 -5.35 -12.08 14.12
N ARG A 603 -6.07 -12.34 13.03
CA ARG A 603 -6.75 -13.63 12.79
C ARG A 603 -5.75 -14.79 12.85
N GLY A 604 -4.58 -14.66 12.24
CA GLY A 604 -3.51 -15.67 12.27
C GLY A 604 -2.86 -15.94 13.64
N ARG A 605 -3.25 -15.21 14.69
CA ARG A 605 -2.79 -15.45 16.08
C ARG A 605 -3.61 -16.51 16.81
N VAL A 606 -4.73 -16.96 16.26
CA VAL A 606 -5.57 -18.03 16.85
C VAL A 606 -5.64 -19.25 15.93
N GLY A 607 -6.06 -20.40 16.48
CA GLY A 607 -6.23 -21.63 15.68
C GLY A 607 -4.90 -22.22 15.19
N ARG A 608 -3.89 -22.29 16.08
CA ARG A 608 -2.56 -22.82 15.77
C ARG A 608 -2.33 -24.28 16.21
N GLY A 609 -3.28 -24.88 16.92
CA GLY A 609 -3.28 -26.31 17.27
C GLY A 609 -4.37 -27.11 16.54
N ASP A 610 -4.68 -28.30 17.04
CA ASP A 610 -5.70 -29.21 16.48
C ASP A 610 -7.15 -28.69 16.63
N ARG A 611 -7.33 -27.51 17.22
CA ARG A 611 -8.63 -26.91 17.54
C ARG A 611 -8.91 -25.74 16.60
N GLY A 612 -10.07 -25.77 15.92
CA GLY A 612 -10.53 -24.67 15.07
C GLY A 612 -10.62 -23.33 15.80
N GLY A 613 -10.28 -22.24 15.10
CA GLY A 613 -10.32 -20.89 15.61
C GLY A 613 -11.60 -20.14 15.24
N LEU A 614 -12.02 -19.20 16.08
CA LEU A 614 -13.14 -18.28 15.85
C LEU A 614 -12.65 -16.83 15.89
N CYS A 615 -12.97 -16.05 14.87
CA CYS A 615 -12.65 -14.62 14.79
C CYS A 615 -13.93 -13.78 14.73
N PHE A 616 -14.13 -12.88 15.68
CA PHE A 616 -15.28 -11.97 15.75
C PHE A 616 -14.86 -10.54 15.41
N LEU A 617 -15.34 -10.03 14.29
CA LEU A 617 -15.10 -8.66 13.83
C LEU A 617 -16.24 -7.77 14.33
N CYS A 618 -16.08 -7.11 15.47
CA CYS A 618 -17.12 -6.25 16.04
C CYS A 618 -17.09 -4.87 15.38
N THR A 619 -18.22 -4.42 14.84
CA THR A 619 -18.30 -3.13 14.13
C THR A 619 -19.49 -2.29 14.54
N HIS A 620 -19.30 -0.97 14.51
CA HIS A 620 -20.35 0.03 14.72
C HIS A 620 -20.89 0.58 13.37
N THR A 621 -20.39 0.07 12.25
CA THR A 621 -20.78 0.52 10.90
C THR A 621 -22.11 -0.07 10.46
N HIS A 622 -22.87 0.71 9.70
CA HIS A 622 -24.14 0.28 9.13
C HIS A 622 -23.95 -0.60 7.89
N SER A 623 -24.94 -1.44 7.59
CA SER A 623 -24.89 -2.40 6.47
C SER A 623 -24.49 -1.83 5.09
N GLN A 624 -24.76 -0.54 4.82
CA GLN A 624 -24.57 0.07 3.50
C GLN A 624 -23.25 0.83 3.32
N THR A 625 -22.36 0.82 4.31
CA THR A 625 -21.10 1.57 4.19
C THR A 625 -19.99 0.75 3.49
N PRO A 626 -19.01 1.41 2.84
CA PRO A 626 -17.86 0.73 2.25
C PRO A 626 -17.08 -0.10 3.27
N GLU A 627 -16.94 0.40 4.51
CA GLU A 627 -16.21 -0.27 5.59
C GLU A 627 -16.90 -1.59 5.99
N ARG A 628 -18.25 -1.59 6.03
CA ARG A 628 -19.00 -2.81 6.31
C ARG A 628 -18.81 -3.85 5.21
N THR A 629 -18.93 -3.43 3.95
CA THR A 629 -18.74 -4.29 2.78
C THR A 629 -17.34 -4.92 2.80
N ARG A 630 -16.33 -4.13 3.17
CA ARG A 630 -14.95 -4.59 3.36
C ARG A 630 -14.87 -5.68 4.44
N LEU A 631 -15.45 -5.45 5.62
CA LEU A 631 -15.43 -6.44 6.71
C LEU A 631 -16.14 -7.74 6.34
N ASP A 632 -17.26 -7.68 5.63
CA ASP A 632 -17.97 -8.88 5.18
C ASP A 632 -17.15 -9.71 4.18
N ARG A 633 -16.43 -9.04 3.28
CA ARG A 633 -15.49 -9.72 2.37
C ARG A 633 -14.32 -10.36 3.12
N ILE A 634 -13.76 -9.68 4.13
CA ILE A 634 -12.70 -10.27 4.97
C ILE A 634 -13.21 -11.52 5.70
N ALA A 635 -14.44 -11.48 6.22
CA ALA A 635 -15.01 -12.60 6.95
C ALA A 635 -15.37 -13.79 6.06
N ALA A 636 -15.69 -13.55 4.79
CA ALA A 636 -16.08 -14.57 3.82
C ALA A 636 -14.91 -15.41 3.29
N THR A 637 -13.68 -14.90 3.37
CA THR A 637 -12.50 -15.51 2.76
C THR A 637 -11.46 -15.89 3.81
N THR A 638 -11.00 -17.14 3.77
CA THR A 638 -9.84 -17.62 4.53
C THR A 638 -8.53 -17.45 3.76
N ASP A 639 -8.59 -17.43 2.42
CA ASP A 639 -7.45 -17.27 1.50
C ASP A 639 -6.76 -15.90 1.64
N GLY A 640 -5.52 -15.90 2.11
CA GLY A 640 -4.75 -14.68 2.30
C GLY A 640 -4.39 -13.96 1.00
N ILE A 641 -4.38 -14.61 -0.17
CA ILE A 641 -4.10 -13.97 -1.48
C ILE A 641 -5.28 -13.06 -1.85
N GLN A 642 -6.49 -13.59 -1.80
CA GLN A 642 -7.71 -12.81 -2.05
C GLN A 642 -7.85 -11.63 -1.06
N LEU A 643 -7.42 -11.82 0.20
CA LEU A 643 -7.38 -10.74 1.17
C LEU A 643 -6.36 -9.65 0.81
N ALA A 644 -5.22 -10.03 0.25
CA ALA A 644 -4.20 -9.07 -0.15
C ALA A 644 -4.58 -8.30 -1.42
N GLU A 645 -5.26 -8.95 -2.38
CA GLU A 645 -5.88 -8.28 -3.52
C GLU A 645 -6.96 -7.29 -3.06
N LEU A 646 -7.76 -7.67 -2.07
CA LEU A 646 -8.75 -6.78 -1.46
C LEU A 646 -8.09 -5.61 -0.69
N ASP A 647 -6.96 -5.84 -0.01
CA ASP A 647 -6.18 -4.79 0.68
C ASP A 647 -5.64 -3.78 -0.32
N LEU A 648 -5.07 -4.24 -1.43
CA LEU A 648 -4.63 -3.36 -2.51
C LEU A 648 -5.78 -2.59 -3.15
N ALA A 649 -6.92 -3.22 -3.38
CA ALA A 649 -8.08 -2.56 -4.00
C ALA A 649 -8.69 -1.48 -3.11
N THR A 650 -8.45 -1.51 -1.79
CA THR A 650 -9.03 -0.57 -0.82
C THR A 650 -8.03 0.47 -0.29
N ARG A 651 -6.72 0.24 -0.43
CA ARG A 651 -5.66 1.19 -0.04
C ARG A 651 -5.10 1.90 -1.26
N SER A 652 -4.85 3.20 -1.14
CA SER A 652 -3.96 3.87 -2.10
C SER A 652 -2.56 3.30 -1.90
N PHE A 653 -1.90 2.92 -2.99
CA PHE A 653 -0.62 2.23 -2.98
C PHE A 653 0.48 2.89 -2.12
N GLY A 654 0.46 4.23 -2.01
CA GLY A 654 1.37 4.99 -1.15
C GLY A 654 1.32 4.64 0.35
N ASP A 655 0.20 4.11 0.85
CA ASP A 655 0.04 3.75 2.26
C ASP A 655 0.68 2.39 2.61
N LEU A 656 1.01 1.56 1.62
CA LEU A 656 1.54 0.20 1.83
C LEU A 656 3.07 0.17 2.04
N LEU A 657 3.79 1.22 1.66
CA LEU A 657 5.25 1.23 1.63
C LEU A 657 5.90 2.04 2.76
N GLY A 658 5.11 2.74 3.59
CA GLY A 658 5.63 3.58 4.67
C GLY A 658 6.32 4.85 4.16
N ASP A 659 6.39 5.85 5.02
CA ASP A 659 6.80 7.23 4.68
C ASP A 659 8.22 7.33 4.09
N ASP A 660 9.05 6.30 4.25
CA ASP A 660 10.43 6.26 3.76
C ASP A 660 10.56 5.69 2.34
N GLN A 661 9.63 4.83 1.88
CA GLN A 661 9.64 4.25 0.51
C GLN A 661 8.70 5.01 -0.44
N SER A 662 8.12 6.11 0.02
CA SER A 662 7.18 6.93 -0.74
C SER A 662 7.78 7.52 -2.01
N GLY A 663 9.10 7.54 -2.17
CA GLY A 663 9.79 8.04 -3.37
C GLY A 663 9.32 7.32 -4.64
N LEU A 664 9.28 5.98 -4.64
CA LEU A 664 8.75 5.19 -5.77
C LEU A 664 7.23 5.38 -5.94
N ALA A 665 6.49 5.53 -4.83
CA ALA A 665 5.04 5.75 -4.86
C ALA A 665 4.65 7.16 -5.33
N THR A 666 5.53 8.15 -5.20
CA THR A 666 5.37 9.47 -5.83
C THR A 666 5.59 9.44 -7.34
N GLY A 667 6.19 8.37 -7.88
CA GLY A 667 6.45 8.18 -9.31
C GLY A 667 5.34 7.45 -10.08
N LEU A 668 4.43 6.74 -9.41
CA LEU A 668 3.29 6.05 -10.03
C LEU A 668 2.05 6.97 -10.05
N GLY A 669 1.84 7.66 -11.17
CA GLY A 669 0.72 8.57 -11.38
C GLY A 669 -0.47 7.95 -12.11
N LEU A 670 -0.25 6.93 -12.96
CA LEU A 670 -1.27 6.40 -13.89
C LEU A 670 -1.52 4.90 -13.76
N VAL A 671 -0.48 4.09 -13.53
CA VAL A 671 -0.57 2.64 -13.38
C VAL A 671 -1.17 2.29 -12.02
N ASP A 672 -2.21 1.48 -12.08
CA ASP A 672 -2.85 0.89 -10.91
C ASP A 672 -2.53 -0.61 -10.89
N LEU A 673 -1.77 -1.04 -9.89
CA LEU A 673 -1.32 -2.43 -9.75
C LEU A 673 -2.45 -3.44 -9.55
N THR A 674 -3.66 -2.97 -9.25
CA THR A 674 -4.84 -3.83 -9.08
C THR A 674 -5.58 -4.07 -10.38
N THR A 675 -5.61 -3.08 -11.27
CA THR A 675 -6.40 -3.13 -12.50
C THR A 675 -5.55 -3.30 -13.76
N ASP A 676 -4.28 -2.90 -13.73
CA ASP A 676 -3.38 -2.89 -14.90
C ASP A 676 -2.42 -4.10 -14.94
N GLY A 677 -2.80 -5.24 -14.36
CA GLY A 677 -1.95 -6.43 -14.29
C GLY A 677 -1.46 -6.94 -15.65
N GLU A 678 -2.28 -6.87 -16.69
CA GLU A 678 -1.89 -7.25 -18.06
C GLU A 678 -0.84 -6.32 -18.66
N ILE A 679 -0.92 -5.01 -18.38
CA ILE A 679 0.07 -4.03 -18.83
C ILE A 679 1.41 -4.34 -18.16
N ILE A 680 1.40 -4.62 -16.86
CA ILE A 680 2.61 -4.93 -16.08
C ILE A 680 3.28 -6.22 -16.58
N GLU A 681 2.51 -7.26 -16.88
CA GLU A 681 3.09 -8.52 -17.40
C GLU A 681 3.71 -8.31 -18.79
N ARG A 682 3.03 -7.55 -19.66
CA ARG A 682 3.56 -7.19 -20.97
C ARG A 682 4.86 -6.39 -20.85
N THR A 683 4.87 -5.33 -20.05
CA THR A 683 6.06 -4.48 -19.89
C THR A 683 7.23 -5.22 -19.26
N ARG A 684 6.98 -6.24 -18.42
CA ARG A 684 8.05 -7.12 -17.91
C ARG A 684 8.76 -7.87 -19.03
N HIS A 685 7.99 -8.47 -19.93
CA HIS A 685 8.55 -9.18 -21.09
C HIS A 685 9.33 -8.21 -21.99
N ASP A 686 8.75 -7.06 -22.29
CA ASP A 686 9.36 -6.05 -23.15
C ASP A 686 10.62 -5.42 -22.52
N ALA A 687 10.62 -5.22 -21.20
CA ALA A 687 11.79 -4.76 -20.43
C ALA A 687 12.95 -5.77 -20.48
N MET A 688 12.66 -7.06 -20.32
CA MET A 688 13.69 -8.11 -20.41
C MET A 688 14.33 -8.13 -21.80
N ALA A 689 13.52 -8.03 -22.86
CA ALA A 689 14.02 -7.98 -24.23
C ALA A 689 14.88 -6.72 -24.47
N LEU A 690 14.47 -5.55 -23.97
CA LEU A 690 15.24 -4.31 -24.09
C LEU A 690 16.57 -4.35 -23.35
N LEU A 691 16.56 -4.89 -22.12
CA LEU A 691 17.78 -5.08 -21.32
C LEU A 691 18.80 -5.93 -22.09
N ASP A 692 18.38 -7.02 -22.75
CA ASP A 692 19.28 -7.91 -23.51
C ASP A 692 19.90 -7.26 -24.75
N VAL A 693 19.31 -6.17 -25.25
CA VAL A 693 19.73 -5.55 -26.51
C VAL A 693 20.60 -4.31 -26.32
N ASP A 694 20.23 -3.38 -25.44
CA ASP A 694 20.92 -2.07 -25.32
C ASP A 694 20.89 -1.50 -23.89
N GLU A 695 21.97 -1.75 -23.14
CA GLU A 695 22.13 -1.26 -21.76
C GLU A 695 22.21 0.28 -21.68
N ARG A 696 22.74 0.94 -22.71
CA ARG A 696 22.84 2.40 -22.71
C ARG A 696 21.47 3.03 -22.86
N LEU A 697 20.66 2.53 -23.79
CA LEU A 697 19.28 2.98 -23.97
C LEU A 697 18.48 2.78 -22.69
N VAL A 698 18.64 1.64 -22.00
CA VAL A 698 17.97 1.42 -20.70
C VAL A 698 18.34 2.49 -19.68
N GLY A 699 19.63 2.85 -19.58
CA GLY A 699 20.09 3.93 -18.70
C GLY A 699 19.44 5.29 -19.02
N GLU A 700 19.26 5.61 -20.30
CA GLU A 700 18.56 6.82 -20.74
C GLU A 700 17.05 6.76 -20.41
N LEU A 701 16.40 5.60 -20.59
CA LEU A 701 14.97 5.41 -20.30
C LEU A 701 14.64 5.47 -18.81
N ILE A 702 15.55 5.07 -17.92
CA ILE A 702 15.29 5.10 -16.47
C ILE A 702 15.82 6.37 -15.78
N SER A 703 16.36 7.34 -16.53
CA SER A 703 16.99 8.54 -15.97
C SER A 703 16.05 9.45 -15.18
N ASP A 704 14.74 9.28 -15.38
CA ASP A 704 13.68 10.02 -14.69
C ASP A 704 13.45 9.53 -13.25
N ILE A 705 13.92 8.33 -12.93
CA ILE A 705 13.95 7.80 -11.56
C ILE A 705 15.10 8.52 -10.87
N ASP A 706 14.74 9.61 -10.17
CA ASP A 706 15.62 10.65 -9.58
C ASP A 706 16.94 10.12 -9.01
N GLU A 707 18.04 10.86 -9.01
CA GLU A 707 19.31 10.42 -8.39
C GLU A 707 19.17 10.23 -6.87
N GLU A 708 18.17 10.83 -6.23
CA GLU A 708 17.78 10.49 -4.85
C GLU A 708 16.99 9.19 -4.79
N GLN A 709 16.19 8.84 -5.81
CA GLN A 709 15.58 7.51 -5.98
C GLN A 709 16.61 6.47 -6.43
N SER A 710 17.61 6.81 -7.23
CA SER A 710 18.74 5.98 -7.63
C SER A 710 19.74 5.83 -6.48
N ASN A 711 20.01 6.86 -5.67
CA ASN A 711 20.74 6.72 -4.41
C ASN A 711 19.89 6.06 -3.31
N TYR A 712 18.56 6.12 -3.40
CA TYR A 712 17.68 5.29 -2.58
C TYR A 712 17.75 3.85 -3.09
N LEU A 713 17.80 3.60 -4.39
CA LEU A 713 17.87 2.29 -5.06
C LEU A 713 19.27 1.64 -5.04
N ASP A 714 20.34 2.45 -4.96
CA ASP A 714 21.75 2.08 -4.73
C ASP A 714 22.02 1.92 -3.22
N ARG A 715 21.09 2.36 -2.37
CA ARG A 715 21.04 2.15 -0.91
C ARG A 715 19.77 1.38 -0.47
N SER A 716 19.15 0.62 -1.40
CA SER A 716 17.96 -0.26 -1.24
C SER A 716 18.23 -1.71 -1.63
#